data_AF-A0A5N6IWD6-F1
#
_entry.id   AF-A0A5N6IWD6-F1
#
_cell.length_a   1.000
_cell.length_b   1.000
_cell.length_c   1.000
_cell.angle_alpha   90.00
_cell.angle_beta   90.00
_cell.angle_gamma   90.00
#
_symmetry.space_group_name_H-M   'P 1'
#
loop_
_entity.id
_entity.type
_entity.pdbx_description
1 polymer ?
#
loop_
_entity_poly.entity_id
_entity_poly.type
_entity_poly.pdbx_seq_one_letter_code
_entity_poly.pdbx_strand_id
1 'polypeptide(L)'
;MFGRKDQDLEKGPQVAKTTLDTSSDGAVPGETFVYGDSLYAKLQRLAGKINIEQRGIERVPPEEQTDTSYFNIGSMWLAANMVVSSFAIGVLGKSLFALGFVDAILVNLFFNLLGIMTVGFFSCFGPPFGLRQMVLSRFWFGYWGTKFIACLNVLACIGWSAANAIVGAQLLHAVNTDVPGFAGVLIIAFCTFIITFAGYKVVHMYEYWSWVPTFIVFMIVFGMFAHSGDFVNIPMGVGKSELGSCLSFGSTVYGFATGWTSYAADYTVYQPRDRSRRKIFFSAWAGLIVPLIFTQFLGIAVMTATSLNDGDNKYQTGYTASGNGGLLAAVLDPLGGFGKFCLVILALSIVANNCPNIYSVSLTLQVLSRYTQRVPRFIWVFLGSCASVAIAIPGYSHFETILENFMNIIAYWLAIYSGISLTDHFVFKRGFGGYRVEIYDKPNKLPPGIAAAVAFCFGIAGMVTGMSQSCRADWADDEEFDDPSALPAQQVTTNKDGTKTVVSYRFNDEGKKVKVTRRIKTTVVREHVNPQVAERRSWAKFGLEKGHAPGPSFDTTSVGENIAFRPSINWKAQAAEAEKNGGEKGSMKDQLKDKKVKCRICSGEHFTARCPFKDTMAPVDEPTAGGAGEDDEAAAGAVGTGSGSYVPPHLRKGAAGGGERMGGKFEKDDLATLRVTNVSELAEEGELRDLFERFGRVTRVFLARDRETQRAKGFAFISFADRSDAARACEKMDGFGYRHLILRVEFAKRTT
;
A
#
# COMPACT_ATOMS: atom_id res chain seq x y z
N MET A 1 1.34 -52.14 -36.95
CA MET A 1 0.90 -53.39 -36.31
C MET A 1 2.00 -53.81 -35.34
N PHE A 2 1.74 -53.65 -34.02
CA PHE A 2 2.47 -54.12 -32.81
C PHE A 2 4.01 -54.01 -32.73
N GLY A 3 4.65 -53.46 -31.70
CA GLY A 3 4.19 -53.15 -30.35
C GLY A 3 5.16 -52.21 -29.62
N ARG A 4 4.57 -51.38 -28.76
CA ARG A 4 5.23 -50.49 -27.80
C ARG A 4 5.82 -51.39 -26.71
N LYS A 5 7.15 -51.47 -26.60
CA LYS A 5 7.79 -51.96 -25.37
C LYS A 5 7.82 -50.78 -24.42
N ASP A 6 6.97 -50.81 -23.41
CA ASP A 6 7.09 -49.95 -22.24
C ASP A 6 8.48 -50.20 -21.62
N GLN A 7 9.37 -49.21 -21.75
CA GLN A 7 10.60 -49.20 -20.98
C GLN A 7 10.22 -48.92 -19.53
N ASP A 8 10.32 -49.99 -18.74
CA ASP A 8 10.13 -50.00 -17.30
C ASP A 8 11.16 -49.04 -16.66
N LEU A 9 10.73 -47.81 -16.35
CA LEU A 9 11.57 -46.73 -15.81
C LEU A 9 12.16 -47.07 -14.42
N GLU A 10 11.65 -48.11 -13.76
CA GLU A 10 12.17 -48.59 -12.47
C GLU A 10 13.33 -49.59 -12.62
N LYS A 11 13.58 -50.11 -13.82
CA LYS A 11 14.73 -50.94 -14.14
C LYS A 11 15.64 -50.22 -15.13
N GLY A 12 16.21 -49.11 -14.69
CA GLY A 12 17.37 -48.52 -15.36
C GLY A 12 18.50 -49.56 -15.46
N PRO A 13 19.35 -49.52 -16.51
CA PRO A 13 20.46 -50.44 -16.64
C PRO A 13 21.27 -50.43 -15.34
N GLN A 14 21.51 -51.63 -14.80
CA GLN A 14 22.33 -51.85 -13.62
C GLN A 14 23.60 -51.03 -13.75
N VAL A 15 23.99 -50.42 -12.63
CA VAL A 15 25.23 -49.68 -12.37
C VAL A 15 26.43 -50.45 -12.92
N ALA A 16 26.69 -50.30 -14.21
CA ALA A 16 27.83 -50.83 -14.90
C ALA A 16 28.57 -49.62 -15.45
N LYS A 17 29.26 -48.91 -14.54
CA LYS A 17 30.35 -47.97 -14.86
C LYS A 17 30.25 -47.33 -16.25
N THR A 18 29.14 -46.68 -16.58
CA THR A 18 29.20 -45.63 -17.57
C THR A 18 29.88 -44.52 -16.81
N THR A 19 31.17 -44.39 -17.05
CA THR A 19 31.94 -43.19 -16.73
C THR A 19 30.99 -42.03 -16.93
N LEU A 20 30.77 -41.21 -15.89
CA LEU A 20 30.40 -39.82 -16.10
C LEU A 20 31.20 -39.39 -17.33
N ASP A 21 30.53 -39.15 -18.45
CA ASP A 21 31.22 -38.64 -19.63
C ASP A 21 31.56 -37.20 -19.27
N THR A 22 32.62 -37.11 -18.48
CA THR A 22 33.44 -35.96 -18.20
C THR A 22 34.17 -35.70 -19.50
N SER A 23 33.41 -35.43 -20.57
CA SER A 23 33.94 -34.72 -21.71
C SER A 23 34.72 -33.55 -21.11
N SER A 24 35.99 -33.48 -21.48
CA SER A 24 36.99 -32.58 -20.87
C SER A 24 36.58 -31.09 -20.84
N ASP A 25 35.47 -30.75 -21.48
CA ASP A 25 34.91 -29.42 -21.71
C ASP A 25 33.93 -28.95 -20.60
N GLY A 26 33.54 -29.81 -19.65
CA GLY A 26 32.75 -29.39 -18.47
C GLY A 26 31.29 -29.00 -18.74
N ALA A 27 30.73 -29.36 -19.90
CA ALA A 27 29.31 -29.25 -20.19
C ALA A 27 28.53 -30.42 -19.58
N VAL A 28 27.30 -30.16 -19.11
CA VAL A 28 26.44 -31.17 -18.48
C VAL A 28 25.22 -31.41 -19.37
N PRO A 29 24.98 -32.62 -19.91
CA PRO A 29 23.78 -32.91 -20.71
C PRO A 29 22.50 -32.89 -19.85
N GLY A 30 21.39 -32.42 -20.42
CA GLY A 30 20.11 -32.25 -19.73
C GLY A 30 19.52 -33.55 -19.18
N GLU A 31 19.77 -34.66 -19.86
CA GLU A 31 19.31 -35.99 -19.44
C GLU A 31 19.94 -36.44 -18.12
N THR A 32 21.12 -35.91 -17.78
CA THR A 32 21.86 -36.33 -16.59
C THR A 32 21.21 -35.91 -15.28
N PHE A 33 20.36 -34.88 -15.30
CA PHE A 33 19.71 -34.35 -14.10
C PHE A 33 18.63 -35.27 -13.51
N VAL A 34 18.22 -36.30 -14.26
CA VAL A 34 17.14 -37.23 -13.89
C VAL A 34 17.66 -38.52 -13.24
N TYR A 35 18.96 -38.80 -13.37
CA TYR A 35 19.57 -40.01 -12.83
C TYR A 35 19.83 -39.95 -11.31
N GLY A 36 19.62 -41.09 -10.63
CA GLY A 36 19.88 -41.26 -9.19
C GLY A 36 18.66 -41.03 -8.27
N ASP A 37 18.74 -41.48 -7.01
CA ASP A 37 17.58 -41.50 -6.09
C ASP A 37 17.56 -40.38 -5.04
N SER A 38 18.42 -39.37 -5.20
CA SER A 38 18.46 -38.21 -4.30
C SER A 38 17.15 -37.41 -4.33
N LEU A 39 16.84 -36.71 -3.23
CA LEU A 39 15.67 -35.80 -3.16
C LEU A 39 15.69 -34.77 -4.30
N TYR A 40 16.88 -34.30 -4.68
CA TYR A 40 17.08 -33.40 -5.83
C TYR A 40 16.64 -34.06 -7.15
N ALA A 41 17.10 -35.28 -7.44
CA ALA A 41 16.72 -36.02 -8.65
C ALA A 41 15.21 -36.36 -8.68
N LYS A 42 14.59 -36.64 -7.52
CA LYS A 42 13.13 -36.85 -7.41
C LYS A 42 12.34 -35.57 -7.71
N LEU A 43 12.77 -34.42 -7.16
CA LEU A 43 12.16 -33.12 -7.46
C LEU A 43 12.36 -32.73 -8.94
N GLN A 44 13.51 -33.07 -9.51
CA GLN A 44 13.79 -32.82 -10.92
C GLN A 44 12.96 -33.70 -11.86
N ARG A 45 12.75 -34.98 -11.51
CA ARG A 45 11.79 -35.86 -12.21
C ARG A 45 10.38 -35.30 -12.18
N LEU A 46 9.95 -34.80 -11.03
CA LEU A 46 8.64 -34.15 -10.91
C LEU A 46 8.56 -32.94 -11.83
N ALA A 47 9.56 -32.06 -11.81
CA ALA A 47 9.68 -30.90 -12.71
C ALA A 47 9.65 -31.31 -14.20
N GLY A 48 10.33 -32.41 -14.55
CA GLY A 48 10.32 -32.97 -15.92
C GLY A 48 8.95 -33.47 -16.35
N LYS A 49 8.20 -34.13 -15.47
CA LYS A 49 6.83 -34.60 -15.75
C LYS A 49 5.87 -33.43 -16.05
N ILE A 50 6.13 -32.25 -15.50
CA ILE A 50 5.34 -31.03 -15.72
C ILE A 50 6.00 -30.08 -16.73
N ASN A 51 6.98 -30.54 -17.52
CA ASN A 51 7.70 -29.78 -18.56
C ASN A 51 8.38 -28.48 -18.06
N ILE A 52 8.76 -28.42 -16.79
CA ILE A 52 9.52 -27.29 -16.25
C ILE A 52 11.00 -27.44 -16.58
N GLU A 53 11.64 -26.35 -16.98
CA GLU A 53 13.07 -26.32 -17.23
C GLU A 53 13.86 -26.77 -15.99
N GLN A 54 14.69 -27.78 -16.17
CA GLN A 54 15.45 -28.48 -15.14
C GLN A 54 16.84 -27.87 -14.90
N ARG A 55 17.50 -27.40 -15.98
CA ARG A 55 18.88 -26.93 -15.95
C ARG A 55 19.02 -25.64 -15.14
N GLY A 56 20.08 -25.55 -14.35
CA GLY A 56 20.45 -24.36 -13.58
C GLY A 56 21.61 -23.60 -14.22
N ILE A 57 22.69 -23.47 -13.46
CA ILE A 57 23.91 -22.75 -13.83
C ILE A 57 24.92 -23.60 -14.63
N GLU A 58 24.62 -24.87 -14.86
CA GLU A 58 25.50 -25.78 -15.58
C GLU A 58 25.64 -25.39 -17.05
N ARG A 59 26.87 -25.53 -17.57
CA ARG A 59 27.18 -25.18 -18.96
C ARG A 59 26.35 -26.00 -19.95
N VAL A 60 25.75 -25.31 -20.91
CA VAL A 60 24.95 -25.91 -21.99
C VAL A 60 25.88 -26.52 -23.05
N PRO A 61 25.72 -27.81 -23.38
CA PRO A 61 26.50 -28.45 -24.44
C PRO A 61 26.07 -27.92 -25.81
N PRO A 62 26.97 -27.90 -26.82
CA PRO A 62 26.65 -27.42 -28.16
C PRO A 62 25.44 -28.11 -28.81
N GLU A 63 25.26 -29.41 -28.52
CA GLU A 63 24.15 -30.25 -29.01
C GLU A 63 22.76 -29.72 -28.60
N GLU A 64 22.68 -29.01 -27.45
CA GLU A 64 21.42 -28.48 -26.89
C GLU A 64 21.16 -27.01 -27.24
N GLN A 65 22.08 -26.37 -27.98
CA GLN A 65 21.94 -24.98 -28.46
C GLN A 65 21.02 -24.89 -29.69
N THR A 66 19.73 -25.08 -29.44
CA THR A 66 18.70 -25.29 -30.49
C THR A 66 18.04 -24.01 -31.02
N ASP A 67 18.28 -22.84 -30.42
CA ASP A 67 17.63 -21.60 -30.85
C ASP A 67 18.35 -20.97 -32.05
N THR A 68 17.78 -21.11 -33.24
CA THR A 68 18.44 -20.73 -34.50
C THR A 68 18.05 -19.34 -35.01
N SER A 69 17.06 -18.68 -34.40
CA SER A 69 16.53 -17.40 -34.87
C SER A 69 17.24 -16.24 -34.19
N TYR A 70 17.73 -15.27 -34.99
CA TYR A 70 18.22 -14.00 -34.45
C TYR A 70 17.07 -13.16 -33.90
N PHE A 71 15.91 -13.18 -34.57
CA PHE A 71 14.75 -12.42 -34.15
C PHE A 71 14.30 -12.82 -32.74
N ASN A 72 14.46 -14.08 -32.33
CA ASN A 72 14.14 -14.53 -30.98
C ASN A 72 14.96 -13.80 -29.89
N ILE A 73 16.21 -13.43 -30.19
CA ILE A 73 17.05 -12.63 -29.30
C ILE A 73 16.48 -11.21 -29.20
N GLY A 74 16.12 -10.62 -30.34
CA GLY A 74 15.59 -9.25 -30.40
C GLY A 74 14.20 -9.13 -29.79
N SER A 75 13.30 -10.08 -30.07
CA SER A 75 11.90 -10.06 -29.64
C SER A 75 11.74 -10.19 -28.12
N MET A 76 12.64 -10.95 -27.49
CA MET A 76 12.76 -11.10 -26.03
C MET A 76 12.98 -9.73 -25.37
N TRP A 77 14.05 -9.03 -25.78
CA TRP A 77 14.32 -7.68 -25.29
C TRP A 77 13.27 -6.65 -25.70
N LEU A 78 12.68 -6.82 -26.89
CA LEU A 78 11.61 -5.97 -27.38
C LEU A 78 10.39 -6.03 -26.47
N ALA A 79 9.98 -7.22 -26.06
CA ALA A 79 8.86 -7.43 -25.17
C ALA A 79 9.13 -6.99 -23.74
N ALA A 80 10.34 -7.23 -23.24
CA ALA A 80 10.73 -6.75 -21.92
C ALA A 80 10.64 -5.21 -21.84
N ASN A 81 10.87 -4.48 -22.93
CA ASN A 81 10.94 -3.02 -22.91
C ASN A 81 9.73 -2.31 -23.53
N MET A 82 8.87 -2.99 -24.30
CA MET A 82 7.59 -2.47 -24.80
C MET A 82 6.52 -2.49 -23.70
N VAL A 83 6.79 -1.76 -22.62
CA VAL A 83 6.05 -1.81 -21.35
C VAL A 83 5.94 -0.43 -20.70
N VAL A 84 5.04 -0.29 -19.74
CA VAL A 84 4.84 0.98 -19.01
C VAL A 84 6.03 1.35 -18.12
N SER A 85 6.81 0.37 -17.63
CA SER A 85 8.02 0.66 -16.87
C SER A 85 9.01 1.52 -17.66
N SER A 86 9.19 1.24 -18.95
CA SER A 86 10.04 2.06 -19.83
C SER A 86 9.44 3.45 -20.00
N PHE A 87 8.13 3.54 -20.25
CA PHE A 87 7.42 4.83 -20.33
C PHE A 87 7.61 5.69 -19.06
N ALA A 88 7.56 5.07 -17.87
CA ALA A 88 7.74 5.74 -16.59
C ALA A 88 9.12 6.41 -16.45
N ILE A 89 10.18 5.84 -17.04
CA ILE A 89 11.51 6.47 -17.05
C ILE A 89 11.49 7.80 -17.82
N GLY A 90 10.73 7.87 -18.92
CA GLY A 90 10.56 9.12 -19.67
C GLY A 90 9.83 10.21 -18.87
N VAL A 91 8.86 9.81 -18.05
CA VAL A 91 8.08 10.72 -17.19
C VAL A 91 8.96 11.46 -16.17
N LEU A 92 10.00 10.79 -15.65
CA LEU A 92 10.92 11.35 -14.66
C LEU A 92 11.69 12.59 -15.14
N GLY A 93 11.87 12.75 -16.46
CA GLY A 93 12.61 13.89 -17.02
C GLY A 93 12.06 15.24 -16.55
N LYS A 94 10.73 15.40 -16.61
CA LYS A 94 10.05 16.59 -16.09
C LYS A 94 9.71 16.46 -14.60
N SER A 95 9.14 15.33 -14.18
CA SER A 95 8.53 15.23 -12.84
C SER A 95 9.55 15.35 -11.71
N LEU A 96 10.77 14.87 -11.93
CA LEU A 96 11.82 14.84 -10.91
C LEU A 96 12.99 15.77 -11.24
N PHE A 97 13.42 15.82 -12.51
CA PHE A 97 14.60 16.58 -12.93
C PHE A 97 14.29 17.95 -13.53
N ALA A 98 13.01 18.31 -13.67
CA ALA A 98 12.53 19.58 -14.21
C ALA A 98 13.10 19.97 -15.59
N LEU A 99 13.47 18.96 -16.40
CA LEU A 99 13.96 19.18 -17.76
C LEU A 99 12.83 19.63 -18.70
N GLY A 100 13.21 20.36 -19.74
CA GLY A 100 12.33 20.66 -20.87
C GLY A 100 12.00 19.44 -21.72
N PHE A 101 11.42 19.67 -22.90
CA PHE A 101 11.11 18.59 -23.83
C PHE A 101 12.34 18.13 -24.64
N VAL A 102 13.10 19.09 -25.17
CA VAL A 102 14.17 18.84 -26.14
C VAL A 102 15.43 18.27 -25.49
N ASP A 103 15.86 18.87 -24.37
CA ASP A 103 16.92 18.36 -23.50
C ASP A 103 16.61 16.95 -23.00
N ALA A 104 15.40 16.69 -22.48
CA ALA A 104 15.01 15.36 -22.02
C ALA A 104 15.11 14.32 -23.15
N ILE A 105 14.63 14.63 -24.36
CA ILE A 105 14.75 13.70 -25.51
C ILE A 105 16.21 13.45 -25.89
N LEU A 106 17.04 14.50 -25.96
CA LEU A 106 18.44 14.36 -26.37
C LEU A 106 19.28 13.60 -25.34
N VAL A 107 19.10 13.90 -24.05
CA VAL A 107 19.74 13.18 -22.94
C VAL A 107 19.30 11.73 -22.96
N ASN A 108 17.99 11.48 -23.06
CA ASN A 108 17.43 10.14 -23.14
C ASN A 108 18.04 9.33 -24.29
N LEU A 109 18.08 9.90 -25.51
CA LEU A 109 18.64 9.26 -26.68
C LEU A 109 20.10 8.86 -26.46
N PHE A 110 20.92 9.81 -26.00
CA PHE A 110 22.34 9.58 -25.82
C PHE A 110 22.64 8.49 -24.79
N PHE A 111 22.02 8.57 -23.61
CA PHE A 111 22.30 7.62 -22.52
C PHE A 111 21.70 6.23 -22.77
N ASN A 112 20.57 6.12 -23.47
CA ASN A 112 20.09 4.81 -23.92
C ASN A 112 21.04 4.18 -24.92
N LEU A 113 21.50 4.93 -25.95
CA LEU A 113 22.46 4.42 -26.94
C LEU A 113 23.73 3.91 -26.28
N LEU A 114 24.23 4.61 -25.25
CA LEU A 114 25.41 4.22 -24.48
C LEU A 114 25.15 2.99 -23.60
N GLY A 115 24.04 2.97 -22.85
CA GLY A 115 23.73 1.92 -21.88
C GLY A 115 23.49 0.55 -22.52
N ILE A 116 22.78 0.49 -23.65
CA ILE A 116 22.46 -0.80 -24.30
C ILE A 116 23.66 -1.44 -25.00
N MET A 117 24.75 -0.69 -25.24
CA MET A 117 25.97 -1.26 -25.83
C MET A 117 26.57 -2.36 -24.97
N THR A 118 26.52 -2.21 -23.64
CA THR A 118 27.02 -3.24 -22.73
C THR A 118 26.17 -4.50 -22.82
N VAL A 119 24.85 -4.36 -22.89
CA VAL A 119 23.92 -5.49 -23.02
C VAL A 119 24.20 -6.29 -24.30
N GLY A 120 24.29 -5.61 -25.45
CA GLY A 120 24.64 -6.25 -26.72
C GLY A 120 26.01 -6.93 -26.70
N PHE A 121 26.99 -6.32 -26.01
CA PHE A 121 28.33 -6.91 -25.85
C PHE A 121 28.30 -8.19 -25.01
N PHE A 122 27.64 -8.19 -23.85
CA PHE A 122 27.57 -9.38 -22.99
C PHE A 122 26.70 -10.50 -23.59
N SER A 123 25.67 -10.18 -24.37
CA SER A 123 24.93 -11.17 -25.17
C SER A 123 25.82 -11.93 -26.16
N CYS A 124 26.98 -11.40 -26.56
CA CYS A 124 27.92 -12.13 -27.42
C CYS A 124 28.67 -13.26 -26.69
N PHE A 125 28.64 -13.31 -25.36
CA PHE A 125 29.33 -14.32 -24.57
C PHE A 125 28.51 -15.61 -24.37
N GLY A 126 27.18 -15.54 -24.50
CA GLY A 126 26.29 -16.70 -24.33
C GLY A 126 26.60 -17.85 -25.30
N PRO A 127 26.53 -17.65 -26.63
CA PRO A 127 26.71 -18.72 -27.61
C PRO A 127 28.08 -19.42 -27.56
N PRO A 128 29.23 -18.71 -27.50
CA PRO A 128 30.53 -19.37 -27.54
C PRO A 128 30.86 -20.16 -26.26
N PHE A 129 30.35 -19.70 -25.12
CA PHE A 129 30.71 -20.27 -23.81
C PHE A 129 29.63 -21.21 -23.25
N GLY A 130 28.36 -21.04 -23.60
CA GLY A 130 27.26 -21.80 -23.04
C GLY A 130 27.08 -21.55 -21.53
N LEU A 131 27.55 -20.41 -21.03
CA LEU A 131 27.55 -20.04 -19.61
C LEU A 131 26.59 -18.87 -19.36
N ARG A 132 25.90 -18.92 -18.21
CA ARG A 132 25.07 -17.83 -17.69
C ARG A 132 25.94 -16.63 -17.27
N GLN A 133 25.40 -15.41 -17.27
CA GLN A 133 26.15 -14.17 -17.09
C GLN A 133 26.89 -14.08 -15.74
N MET A 134 26.22 -14.50 -14.66
CA MET A 134 26.84 -14.49 -13.33
C MET A 134 27.91 -15.58 -13.17
N VAL A 135 27.83 -16.67 -13.94
CA VAL A 135 28.88 -17.70 -13.98
C VAL A 135 30.07 -17.21 -14.80
N LEU A 136 29.82 -16.50 -15.90
CA LEU A 136 30.85 -15.86 -16.73
C LEU A 136 31.66 -14.84 -15.92
N SER A 137 31.02 -14.14 -14.98
CA SER A 137 31.66 -13.16 -14.11
C SER A 137 32.81 -13.73 -13.25
N ARG A 138 32.86 -15.07 -13.07
CA ARG A 138 33.97 -15.78 -12.41
C ARG A 138 35.31 -15.59 -13.09
N PHE A 139 35.33 -15.34 -14.40
CA PHE A 139 36.57 -15.08 -15.12
C PHE A 139 37.18 -13.72 -14.78
N TRP A 140 36.35 -12.73 -14.43
CA TRP A 140 36.77 -11.37 -14.15
C TRP A 140 36.98 -11.13 -12.65
N PHE A 141 36.01 -11.54 -11.83
CA PHE A 141 36.00 -11.29 -10.38
C PHE A 141 36.54 -12.45 -9.54
N GLY A 142 36.91 -13.56 -10.18
CA GLY A 142 37.31 -14.78 -9.49
C GLY A 142 36.17 -15.50 -8.78
N TYR A 143 36.45 -16.63 -8.15
CA TYR A 143 35.43 -17.49 -7.54
C TYR A 143 34.74 -16.83 -6.33
N TRP A 144 35.48 -16.06 -5.53
CA TRP A 144 34.94 -15.41 -4.33
C TRP A 144 34.34 -14.04 -4.61
N GLY A 145 35.01 -13.20 -5.41
CA GLY A 145 34.50 -11.88 -5.77
C GLY A 145 33.16 -11.94 -6.52
N THR A 146 32.96 -12.95 -7.36
CA THR A 146 31.69 -13.15 -8.07
C THR A 146 30.51 -13.38 -7.13
N LYS A 147 30.71 -13.96 -5.94
CA LYS A 147 29.61 -14.15 -4.98
C LYS A 147 29.08 -12.83 -4.44
N PHE A 148 29.97 -11.88 -4.21
CA PHE A 148 29.59 -10.52 -3.80
C PHE A 148 28.79 -9.83 -4.91
N ILE A 149 29.27 -9.91 -6.16
CA ILE A 149 28.55 -9.36 -7.32
C ILE A 149 27.19 -10.05 -7.53
N ALA A 150 27.12 -11.36 -7.33
CA ALA A 150 25.87 -12.11 -7.42
C ALA A 150 24.85 -11.65 -6.37
N CYS A 151 25.27 -11.32 -5.14
CA CYS A 151 24.38 -10.72 -4.14
C CYS A 151 23.82 -9.37 -4.60
N LEU A 152 24.68 -8.49 -5.14
CA LEU A 152 24.24 -7.21 -5.69
C LEU A 152 23.23 -7.39 -6.82
N ASN A 153 23.46 -8.37 -7.70
CA ASN A 153 22.54 -8.68 -8.79
C ASN A 153 21.19 -9.21 -8.30
N VAL A 154 21.16 -10.08 -7.28
CA VAL A 154 19.89 -10.56 -6.70
C VAL A 154 19.08 -9.39 -6.13
N LEU A 155 19.73 -8.49 -5.40
CA LEU A 155 19.08 -7.29 -4.88
C LEU A 155 18.55 -6.40 -6.00
N ALA A 156 19.34 -6.20 -7.05
CA ALA A 156 18.95 -5.41 -8.21
C ALA A 156 17.73 -6.01 -8.93
N CYS A 157 17.75 -7.30 -9.28
CA CYS A 157 16.63 -7.93 -9.99
C CYS A 157 15.35 -7.97 -9.13
N ILE A 158 15.45 -8.22 -7.83
CA ILE A 158 14.29 -8.21 -6.93
C ILE A 158 13.70 -6.80 -6.82
N GLY A 159 14.53 -5.78 -6.64
CA GLY A 159 14.01 -4.42 -6.51
C GLY A 159 13.47 -3.86 -7.84
N TRP A 160 14.04 -4.24 -8.99
CA TRP A 160 13.43 -3.93 -10.30
C TRP A 160 12.06 -4.60 -10.43
N SER A 161 11.97 -5.87 -10.08
CA SER A 161 10.70 -6.59 -10.09
C SER A 161 9.65 -5.93 -9.19
N ALA A 162 10.05 -5.45 -8.01
CA ALA A 162 9.18 -4.73 -7.08
C ALA A 162 8.73 -3.37 -7.65
N ALA A 163 9.66 -2.57 -8.17
CA ALA A 163 9.39 -1.26 -8.75
C ALA A 163 8.39 -1.36 -9.92
N ASN A 164 8.62 -2.30 -10.83
CA ASN A 164 7.75 -2.56 -11.96
C ASN A 164 6.35 -3.02 -11.52
N ALA A 165 6.26 -3.88 -10.50
CA ALA A 165 4.98 -4.35 -9.98
C ALA A 165 4.14 -3.21 -9.37
N ILE A 166 4.78 -2.20 -8.78
CA ILE A 166 4.10 -1.00 -8.27
C ILE A 166 3.49 -0.19 -9.44
N VAL A 167 4.23 0.02 -10.53
CA VAL A 167 3.70 0.70 -11.73
C VAL A 167 2.50 -0.07 -12.29
N GLY A 168 2.60 -1.40 -12.39
CA GLY A 168 1.47 -2.25 -12.81
C GLY A 168 0.24 -2.11 -11.91
N ALA A 169 0.45 -2.04 -10.60
CA ALA A 169 -0.61 -1.84 -9.63
C ALA A 169 -1.28 -0.46 -9.75
N GLN A 170 -0.50 0.60 -10.03
CA GLN A 170 -1.03 1.94 -10.28
C GLN A 170 -2.00 1.97 -11.48
N LEU A 171 -1.69 1.25 -12.57
CA LEU A 171 -2.61 1.12 -13.71
C LEU A 171 -3.90 0.39 -13.34
N LEU A 172 -3.80 -0.71 -12.59
CA LEU A 172 -4.99 -1.46 -12.15
C LEU A 172 -5.87 -0.63 -11.22
N HIS A 173 -5.26 0.13 -10.32
CA HIS A 173 -5.97 1.04 -9.42
C HIS A 173 -6.62 2.21 -10.18
N ALA A 174 -5.99 2.73 -11.24
CA ALA A 174 -6.57 3.76 -12.10
C ALA A 174 -7.79 3.25 -12.89
N VAL A 175 -7.86 1.95 -13.22
CA VAL A 175 -9.03 1.34 -13.87
C VAL A 175 -10.18 1.17 -12.88
N ASN A 176 -9.88 0.70 -11.67
CA ASN A 176 -10.85 0.48 -10.61
C ASN A 176 -10.26 0.89 -9.25
N THR A 177 -10.76 2.01 -8.71
CA THR A 177 -10.35 2.57 -7.42
C THR A 177 -10.70 1.67 -6.24
N ASP A 178 -11.65 0.74 -6.40
CA ASP A 178 -12.03 -0.21 -5.35
C ASP A 178 -10.97 -1.30 -5.15
N VAL A 179 -10.09 -1.50 -6.13
CA VAL A 179 -8.97 -2.44 -6.02
C VAL A 179 -7.83 -1.73 -5.30
N PRO A 180 -7.49 -2.12 -4.05
CA PRO A 180 -6.39 -1.48 -3.34
C PRO A 180 -5.06 -1.78 -4.04
N GLY A 181 -4.11 -0.82 -3.99
CA GLY A 181 -2.82 -0.94 -4.68
C GLY A 181 -2.05 -2.23 -4.37
N PHE A 182 -2.10 -2.72 -3.13
CA PHE A 182 -1.45 -3.99 -2.77
C PHE A 182 -2.05 -5.21 -3.50
N ALA A 183 -3.35 -5.18 -3.81
CA ALA A 183 -3.99 -6.25 -4.57
C ALA A 183 -3.51 -6.24 -6.03
N GLY A 184 -3.32 -5.05 -6.61
CA GLY A 184 -2.70 -4.90 -7.92
C GLY A 184 -1.29 -5.51 -7.98
N VAL A 185 -0.46 -5.26 -6.95
CA VAL A 185 0.89 -5.84 -6.83
C VAL A 185 0.81 -7.38 -6.80
N LEU A 186 -0.11 -7.95 -6.01
CA LEU A 186 -0.28 -9.40 -5.90
C LEU A 186 -0.69 -10.03 -7.23
N ILE A 187 -1.60 -9.39 -7.98
CA ILE A 187 -2.05 -9.89 -9.30
C ILE A 187 -0.85 -9.96 -10.27
N ILE A 188 -0.08 -8.87 -10.39
CA ILE A 188 1.06 -8.81 -11.30
C ILE A 188 2.16 -9.80 -10.90
N ALA A 189 2.46 -9.89 -9.60
CA ALA A 189 3.45 -10.83 -9.08
C ALA A 189 3.03 -12.29 -9.32
N PHE A 190 1.74 -12.62 -9.14
CA PHE A 190 1.22 -13.95 -9.38
C PHE A 190 1.27 -14.34 -10.87
N CYS A 191 0.89 -13.43 -11.78
CA CYS A 191 1.02 -13.65 -13.22
C CYS A 191 2.48 -13.87 -13.64
N THR A 192 3.41 -13.07 -13.10
CA THR A 192 4.85 -13.21 -13.34
C THR A 192 5.37 -14.56 -12.84
N PHE A 193 4.96 -14.96 -11.64
CA PHE A 193 5.35 -16.24 -11.04
C PHE A 193 4.93 -17.42 -11.92
N ILE A 194 3.70 -17.43 -12.44
CA ILE A 194 3.21 -18.54 -13.29
C ILE A 194 4.09 -18.73 -14.53
N ILE A 195 4.43 -17.65 -15.22
CA ILE A 195 5.22 -17.73 -16.45
C ILE A 195 6.67 -18.14 -16.15
N THR A 196 7.29 -17.55 -15.13
CA THR A 196 8.68 -17.83 -14.77
C THR A 196 8.88 -19.21 -14.14
N PHE A 197 7.85 -19.76 -13.50
CA PHE A 197 7.85 -21.12 -12.96
C PHE A 197 8.06 -22.18 -14.05
N ALA A 198 7.48 -21.98 -15.23
CA ALA A 198 7.60 -22.91 -16.35
C ALA A 198 9.00 -22.91 -17.02
N GLY A 199 9.72 -21.78 -16.98
CA GLY A 199 11.11 -21.66 -17.43
C GLY A 199 11.30 -21.17 -18.88
N TYR A 200 12.54 -21.27 -19.37
CA TYR A 200 13.05 -20.61 -20.59
C TYR A 200 12.12 -20.72 -21.80
N LYS A 201 11.63 -21.92 -22.13
CA LYS A 201 10.78 -22.13 -23.32
C LYS A 201 9.47 -21.34 -23.26
N VAL A 202 8.81 -21.32 -22.10
CA VAL A 202 7.55 -20.61 -21.91
C VAL A 202 7.79 -19.11 -21.81
N VAL A 203 8.87 -18.68 -21.16
CA VAL A 203 9.29 -17.27 -21.12
C VAL A 203 9.51 -16.75 -22.54
N HIS A 204 10.31 -17.43 -23.36
CA HIS A 204 10.54 -17.01 -24.75
C HIS A 204 9.27 -17.04 -25.61
N MET A 205 8.41 -18.04 -25.44
CA MET A 205 7.14 -18.10 -26.18
C MET A 205 6.21 -16.93 -25.78
N TYR A 206 6.12 -16.63 -24.49
CA TYR A 206 5.32 -15.51 -24.00
C TYR A 206 5.87 -14.18 -24.49
N GLU A 207 7.18 -13.95 -24.33
CA GLU A 207 7.83 -12.71 -24.75
C GLU A 207 7.81 -12.50 -26.26
N TYR A 208 7.84 -13.57 -27.06
CA TYR A 208 7.71 -13.44 -28.50
C TYR A 208 6.40 -12.76 -28.94
N TRP A 209 5.31 -12.95 -28.19
CA TRP A 209 3.97 -12.45 -28.55
C TRP A 209 3.47 -11.29 -27.69
N SER A 210 3.92 -11.17 -26.44
CA SER A 210 3.35 -10.25 -25.45
C SER A 210 3.52 -8.76 -25.81
N TRP A 211 4.51 -8.42 -26.63
CA TRP A 211 4.76 -7.05 -27.07
C TRP A 211 3.77 -6.52 -28.11
N VAL A 212 3.10 -7.40 -28.86
CA VAL A 212 2.23 -6.98 -29.97
C VAL A 212 1.00 -6.21 -29.44
N PRO A 213 0.24 -6.73 -28.47
CA PRO A 213 -0.89 -5.98 -27.90
C PRO A 213 -0.44 -4.69 -27.22
N THR A 214 0.71 -4.70 -26.55
CA THR A 214 1.21 -3.52 -25.81
C THR A 214 1.65 -2.42 -26.78
N PHE A 215 2.31 -2.78 -27.89
CA PHE A 215 2.67 -1.86 -28.95
C PHE A 215 1.43 -1.20 -29.59
N ILE A 216 0.38 -2.00 -29.88
CA ILE A 216 -0.88 -1.47 -30.43
C ILE A 216 -1.49 -0.44 -29.46
N VAL A 217 -1.51 -0.75 -28.15
CA VAL A 217 -2.05 0.19 -27.17
C VAL A 217 -1.19 1.44 -27.04
N PHE A 218 0.15 1.35 -27.08
CA PHE A 218 0.99 2.54 -27.11
C PHE A 218 0.80 3.39 -28.38
N MET A 219 0.52 2.77 -29.53
CA MET A 219 0.14 3.51 -30.74
C MET A 219 -1.20 4.22 -30.58
N ILE A 220 -2.16 3.62 -29.87
CA ILE A 220 -3.42 4.28 -29.51
C ILE A 220 -3.15 5.46 -28.57
N VAL A 221 -2.33 5.29 -27.54
CA VAL A 221 -1.93 6.38 -26.62
C VAL A 221 -1.28 7.53 -27.40
N PHE A 222 -0.34 7.22 -28.30
CA PHE A 222 0.30 8.21 -29.17
C PHE A 222 -0.72 8.94 -30.05
N GLY A 223 -1.61 8.22 -30.73
CA GLY A 223 -2.63 8.81 -31.60
C GLY A 223 -3.63 9.68 -30.84
N MET A 224 -4.09 9.23 -29.67
CA MET A 224 -5.01 9.98 -28.81
C MET A 224 -4.36 11.25 -28.26
N PHE A 225 -3.11 11.17 -27.82
CA PHE A 225 -2.38 12.32 -27.32
C PHE A 225 -2.08 13.34 -28.42
N ALA A 226 -1.67 12.86 -29.61
CA ALA A 226 -1.46 13.73 -30.76
C ALA A 226 -2.75 14.44 -31.21
N HIS A 227 -3.89 13.73 -31.16
CA HIS A 227 -5.20 14.30 -31.49
C HIS A 227 -5.71 15.30 -30.44
N SER A 228 -5.33 15.15 -29.16
CA SER A 228 -5.83 16.04 -28.11
C SER A 228 -5.28 17.46 -28.21
N GLY A 229 -4.09 17.62 -28.81
CA GLY A 229 -3.44 18.92 -28.94
C GLY A 229 -2.88 19.48 -27.63
N ASP A 230 -2.83 18.66 -26.57
CA ASP A 230 -2.40 19.06 -25.23
C ASP A 230 -0.87 19.08 -25.04
N PHE A 231 -0.11 18.90 -26.13
CA PHE A 231 1.35 18.93 -26.10
C PHE A 231 1.86 20.34 -25.80
N VAL A 232 2.77 20.46 -24.83
CA VAL A 232 3.40 21.72 -24.46
C VAL A 232 4.91 21.59 -24.62
N ASN A 233 5.50 22.40 -25.49
CA ASN A 233 6.95 22.43 -25.61
C ASN A 233 7.58 23.25 -24.48
N ILE A 234 7.97 22.57 -23.41
CA ILE A 234 8.67 23.18 -22.28
C ILE A 234 10.09 23.57 -22.75
N PRO A 235 10.49 24.85 -22.62
CA PRO A 235 11.77 25.32 -23.12
C PRO A 235 12.93 24.67 -22.37
N MET A 236 14.03 24.46 -23.08
CA MET A 236 15.27 23.95 -22.52
C MET A 236 15.89 24.98 -21.57
N GLY A 237 16.30 24.53 -20.39
CA GLY A 237 17.02 25.37 -19.43
C GLY A 237 18.44 25.71 -19.88
N VAL A 238 19.09 26.65 -19.19
CA VAL A 238 20.51 26.98 -19.42
C VAL A 238 21.26 27.13 -18.09
N GLY A 239 22.53 26.77 -18.06
CA GLY A 239 23.42 26.98 -16.93
C GLY A 239 23.88 25.69 -16.23
N LYS A 240 24.58 25.84 -15.09
CA LYS A 240 25.17 24.72 -14.35
C LYS A 240 24.13 23.82 -13.67
N SER A 241 23.01 24.41 -13.23
CA SER A 241 21.90 23.64 -12.64
C SER A 241 21.28 22.69 -13.66
N GLU A 242 21.03 23.20 -14.87
CA GLU A 242 20.48 22.39 -15.97
C GLU A 242 21.42 21.25 -16.35
N LEU A 243 22.73 21.51 -16.40
CA LEU A 243 23.74 20.47 -16.65
C LEU A 243 23.66 19.36 -15.58
N GLY A 244 23.48 19.74 -14.32
CA GLY A 244 23.27 18.81 -13.21
C GLY A 244 22.04 17.94 -13.43
N SER A 245 20.88 18.56 -13.73
CA SER A 245 19.63 17.84 -14.04
C SER A 245 19.78 16.91 -15.25
N CYS A 246 20.46 17.35 -16.30
CA CYS A 246 20.72 16.54 -17.51
C CYS A 246 21.56 15.30 -17.18
N LEU A 247 22.64 15.46 -16.40
CA LEU A 247 23.50 14.33 -16.02
C LEU A 247 22.80 13.38 -15.05
N SER A 248 22.01 13.90 -14.11
CA SER A 248 21.24 13.08 -13.17
C SER A 248 20.17 12.28 -13.89
N PHE A 249 19.38 12.91 -14.78
CA PHE A 249 18.42 12.19 -15.63
C PHE A 249 19.10 11.18 -16.54
N GLY A 250 20.23 11.58 -17.14
CA GLY A 250 21.08 10.69 -17.94
C GLY A 250 21.55 9.46 -17.17
N SER A 251 21.92 9.62 -15.90
CA SER A 251 22.33 8.52 -15.04
C SER A 251 21.17 7.55 -14.73
N THR A 252 19.95 8.07 -14.53
CA THR A 252 18.74 7.25 -14.37
C THR A 252 18.43 6.44 -15.64
N VAL A 253 18.49 7.08 -16.81
CA VAL A 253 18.28 6.42 -18.11
C VAL A 253 19.36 5.35 -18.34
N TYR A 254 20.62 5.67 -18.08
CA TYR A 254 21.72 4.73 -18.17
C TYR A 254 21.57 3.55 -17.21
N GLY A 255 21.10 3.79 -15.98
CA GLY A 255 20.84 2.77 -14.98
C GLY A 255 19.78 1.76 -15.44
N PHE A 256 18.68 2.24 -16.03
CA PHE A 256 17.66 1.38 -16.62
C PHE A 256 18.20 0.58 -17.80
N ALA A 257 18.85 1.25 -18.76
CA ALA A 257 19.37 0.61 -19.98
C ALA A 257 20.48 -0.41 -19.69
N THR A 258 21.38 -0.09 -18.77
CA THR A 258 22.50 -0.96 -18.39
C THR A 258 22.03 -2.07 -17.43
N GLY A 259 20.88 -1.92 -16.77
CA GLY A 259 20.27 -2.91 -15.86
C GLY A 259 20.24 -4.33 -16.40
N TRP A 260 19.98 -4.47 -17.71
CA TRP A 260 19.90 -5.75 -18.42
C TRP A 260 21.25 -6.48 -18.59
N THR A 261 22.36 -5.77 -18.39
CA THR A 261 23.74 -6.27 -18.57
C THR A 261 24.05 -7.47 -17.68
N SER A 262 23.54 -7.48 -16.45
CA SER A 262 23.89 -8.48 -15.44
C SER A 262 23.30 -9.87 -15.69
N TYR A 263 22.45 -10.01 -16.71
CA TYR A 263 21.89 -11.29 -17.14
C TYR A 263 21.75 -11.42 -18.67
N ALA A 264 22.41 -10.55 -19.45
CA ALA A 264 22.31 -10.52 -20.91
C ALA A 264 22.71 -11.85 -21.59
N ALA A 265 23.71 -12.56 -21.06
CA ALA A 265 24.13 -13.85 -21.60
C ALA A 265 23.13 -14.98 -21.30
N ASP A 266 22.27 -14.86 -20.28
CA ASP A 266 21.35 -15.92 -19.87
C ASP A 266 20.38 -16.30 -21.00
N TYR A 267 19.99 -15.31 -21.81
CA TYR A 267 19.03 -15.42 -22.91
C TYR A 267 19.67 -15.78 -24.26
N THR A 268 20.99 -15.87 -24.32
CA THR A 268 21.73 -16.21 -25.54
C THR A 268 22.50 -17.52 -25.41
N VAL A 269 22.42 -18.20 -24.26
CA VAL A 269 23.11 -19.48 -24.00
C VAL A 269 22.67 -20.60 -24.96
N TYR A 270 21.40 -20.61 -25.38
CA TYR A 270 20.84 -21.64 -26.26
C TYR A 270 21.04 -21.35 -27.75
N GLN A 271 21.73 -20.26 -28.10
CA GLN A 271 22.08 -19.95 -29.48
C GLN A 271 23.33 -20.74 -29.92
N PRO A 272 23.41 -21.20 -31.18
CA PRO A 272 24.53 -22.00 -31.65
C PRO A 272 25.89 -21.29 -31.53
N ARG A 273 26.93 -22.06 -31.17
CA ARG A 273 28.30 -21.59 -30.99
C ARG A 273 28.90 -20.85 -32.19
N ASP A 274 28.57 -21.27 -33.41
CA ASP A 274 29.15 -20.73 -34.66
C ASP A 274 28.47 -19.44 -35.16
N ARG A 275 27.60 -18.84 -34.33
CA ARG A 275 26.84 -17.66 -34.71
C ARG A 275 27.72 -16.42 -34.82
N SER A 276 27.38 -15.56 -35.79
CA SER A 276 28.09 -14.30 -35.99
C SER A 276 27.81 -13.34 -34.83
N ARG A 277 28.87 -13.01 -34.07
CA ARG A 277 28.83 -12.08 -32.93
C ARG A 277 28.25 -10.72 -33.29
N ARG A 278 28.55 -10.18 -34.48
CA ARG A 278 27.99 -8.90 -34.94
C ARG A 278 26.46 -8.97 -35.07
N LYS A 279 25.94 -10.09 -35.60
CA LYS A 279 24.49 -10.27 -35.75
C LYS A 279 23.79 -10.41 -34.39
N ILE A 280 24.41 -11.13 -33.44
CA ILE A 280 23.90 -11.24 -32.06
C ILE A 280 23.86 -9.86 -31.39
N PHE A 281 24.96 -9.11 -31.48
CA PHE A 281 25.07 -7.75 -30.94
C PHE A 281 23.96 -6.85 -31.48
N PHE A 282 23.84 -6.72 -32.81
CA PHE A 282 22.85 -5.83 -33.42
C PHE A 282 21.42 -6.32 -33.21
N SER A 283 21.19 -7.63 -33.08
CA SER A 283 19.86 -8.16 -32.79
C SER A 283 19.41 -7.83 -31.38
N ALA A 284 20.29 -8.00 -30.37
CA ALA A 284 19.98 -7.61 -28.99
C ALA A 284 19.85 -6.08 -28.86
N TRP A 285 20.77 -5.34 -29.47
CA TRP A 285 20.79 -3.88 -29.47
C TRP A 285 19.53 -3.29 -30.13
N ALA A 286 19.12 -3.79 -31.30
CA ALA A 286 17.91 -3.34 -31.98
C ALA A 286 16.63 -3.70 -31.19
N GLY A 287 16.60 -4.88 -30.57
CA GLY A 287 15.51 -5.30 -29.69
C GLY A 287 15.34 -4.39 -28.47
N LEU A 288 16.41 -3.78 -27.96
CA LEU A 288 16.36 -2.84 -26.85
C LEU A 288 16.05 -1.41 -27.28
N ILE A 289 16.79 -0.87 -28.27
CA ILE A 289 16.74 0.57 -28.56
C ILE A 289 15.37 1.03 -29.08
N VAL A 290 14.72 0.22 -29.92
CA VAL A 290 13.45 0.56 -30.57
C VAL A 290 12.33 0.77 -29.55
N PRO A 291 12.03 -0.18 -28.65
CA PRO A 291 11.00 0.02 -27.63
C PRO A 291 11.41 1.08 -26.59
N LEU A 292 12.69 1.18 -26.22
CA LEU A 292 13.17 2.16 -25.23
C LEU A 292 12.93 3.59 -25.72
N ILE A 293 13.40 3.92 -26.92
CA ILE A 293 13.19 5.24 -27.51
C ILE A 293 11.70 5.51 -27.64
N PHE A 294 10.94 4.59 -28.24
CA PHE A 294 9.53 4.81 -28.50
C PHE A 294 8.71 5.07 -27.23
N THR A 295 8.84 4.20 -26.23
CA THR A 295 8.06 4.30 -24.99
C THR A 295 8.52 5.47 -24.11
N GLN A 296 9.83 5.72 -24.01
CA GLN A 296 10.33 6.81 -23.18
C GLN A 296 10.10 8.18 -23.81
N PHE A 297 10.23 8.33 -25.14
CA PHE A 297 9.90 9.60 -25.80
C PHE A 297 8.41 9.90 -25.69
N LEU A 298 7.55 8.87 -25.80
CA LEU A 298 6.13 9.01 -25.52
C LEU A 298 5.89 9.42 -24.06
N GLY A 299 6.63 8.87 -23.10
CA GLY A 299 6.62 9.27 -21.69
C GLY A 299 6.96 10.74 -21.48
N ILE A 300 8.06 11.20 -22.08
CA ILE A 300 8.48 12.60 -22.04
C ILE A 300 7.39 13.50 -22.64
N ALA A 301 6.88 13.15 -23.83
CA ALA A 301 5.86 13.93 -24.52
C ALA A 301 4.56 14.04 -23.72
N VAL A 302 4.03 12.92 -23.21
CA VAL A 302 2.78 12.91 -22.41
C VAL A 302 2.96 13.69 -21.11
N MET A 303 4.13 13.59 -20.47
CA MET A 303 4.39 14.31 -19.23
C MET A 303 4.40 15.83 -19.43
N THR A 304 4.74 16.34 -20.61
CA THR A 304 4.68 17.80 -20.86
C THR A 304 3.27 18.39 -20.72
N ALA A 305 2.23 17.62 -21.01
CA ALA A 305 0.84 18.06 -20.89
C ALA A 305 0.41 18.37 -19.45
N THR A 306 1.16 17.87 -18.46
CA THR A 306 0.94 18.25 -17.06
C THR A 306 1.21 19.73 -16.78
N SER A 307 1.95 20.43 -17.64
CA SER A 307 2.17 21.88 -17.53
C SER A 307 1.11 22.73 -18.22
N LEU A 308 0.09 22.12 -18.85
CA LEU A 308 -1.02 22.85 -19.45
C LEU A 308 -1.77 23.66 -18.36
N ASN A 309 -2.25 24.86 -18.67
CA ASN A 309 -3.00 25.71 -17.74
C ASN A 309 -2.33 25.88 -16.36
N ASP A 310 -1.01 26.11 -16.34
CA ASP A 310 -0.22 26.28 -15.11
C ASP A 310 -0.33 25.10 -14.10
N GLY A 311 -0.63 23.90 -14.60
CA GLY A 311 -0.75 22.69 -13.78
C GLY A 311 -2.17 22.33 -13.35
N ASP A 312 -3.17 23.17 -13.63
CA ASP A 312 -4.58 22.85 -13.38
C ASP A 312 -5.19 22.13 -14.60
N ASN A 313 -4.88 20.84 -14.71
CA ASN A 313 -5.36 20.01 -15.79
C ASN A 313 -5.60 18.55 -15.36
N LYS A 314 -6.31 17.81 -16.23
CA LYS A 314 -6.63 16.38 -16.02
C LYS A 314 -5.39 15.48 -15.91
N TYR A 315 -4.29 15.84 -16.59
CA TYR A 315 -3.06 15.05 -16.59
C TYR A 315 -2.33 15.13 -15.25
N GLN A 316 -2.20 16.35 -14.71
CA GLN A 316 -1.59 16.60 -13.41
C GLN A 316 -2.47 16.03 -12.29
N THR A 317 -3.79 16.24 -12.35
CA THR A 317 -4.73 15.62 -11.39
C THR A 317 -4.63 14.09 -11.42
N GLY A 318 -4.63 13.49 -12.62
CA GLY A 318 -4.45 12.04 -12.77
C GLY A 318 -3.11 11.54 -12.22
N TYR A 319 -2.02 12.26 -12.51
CA TYR A 319 -0.68 11.93 -12.00
C TYR A 319 -0.62 11.98 -10.47
N THR A 320 -1.19 13.01 -9.85
CA THR A 320 -1.24 13.10 -8.37
C THR A 320 -2.10 12.01 -7.73
N ALA A 321 -3.13 11.51 -8.41
CA ALA A 321 -4.02 10.48 -7.89
C ALA A 321 -3.40 9.07 -7.95
N SER A 322 -2.81 8.68 -9.09
CA SER A 322 -2.36 7.30 -9.34
C SER A 322 -1.01 7.22 -10.08
N GLY A 323 -0.19 8.26 -10.05
CA GLY A 323 1.11 8.31 -10.73
C GLY A 323 0.98 8.06 -12.24
N ASN A 324 1.86 7.20 -12.75
CA ASN A 324 1.90 6.84 -14.18
C ASN A 324 0.58 6.23 -14.68
N GLY A 325 -0.13 5.48 -13.83
CA GLY A 325 -1.41 4.88 -14.18
C GLY A 325 -2.50 5.93 -14.40
N GLY A 326 -2.54 6.97 -13.57
CA GLY A 326 -3.49 8.07 -13.70
C GLY A 326 -3.17 8.98 -14.88
N LEU A 327 -1.88 9.20 -15.19
CA LEU A 327 -1.45 9.95 -16.37
C LEU A 327 -1.91 9.28 -17.68
N LEU A 328 -1.69 7.97 -17.82
CA LEU A 328 -2.16 7.21 -18.98
C LEU A 328 -3.68 7.11 -19.03
N ALA A 329 -4.34 7.03 -17.87
CA ALA A 329 -5.80 7.05 -17.80
C ALA A 329 -6.36 8.38 -18.33
N ALA A 330 -5.75 9.52 -18.01
CA ALA A 330 -6.17 10.83 -18.51
C ALA A 330 -6.04 10.97 -20.05
N VAL A 331 -5.05 10.30 -20.66
CA VAL A 331 -4.90 10.24 -22.13
C VAL A 331 -5.99 9.37 -22.76
N LEU A 332 -6.31 8.23 -22.13
CA LEU A 332 -7.23 7.23 -22.66
C LEU A 332 -8.70 7.46 -22.26
N ASP A 333 -8.97 8.41 -21.38
CA ASP A 333 -10.32 8.76 -20.90
C ASP A 333 -11.35 8.99 -22.02
N PRO A 334 -11.03 9.65 -23.15
CA PRO A 334 -11.99 9.85 -24.23
C PRO A 334 -12.49 8.55 -24.90
N LEU A 335 -11.77 7.44 -24.73
CA LEU A 335 -12.17 6.12 -25.24
C LEU A 335 -13.14 5.38 -24.30
N GLY A 336 -13.46 5.96 -23.14
CA GLY A 336 -14.39 5.40 -22.17
C GLY A 336 -14.03 3.98 -21.75
N GLY A 337 -14.97 3.04 -21.93
CA GLY A 337 -14.78 1.63 -21.55
C GLY A 337 -13.62 0.94 -22.27
N PHE A 338 -13.33 1.31 -23.52
CA PHE A 338 -12.20 0.75 -24.25
C PHE A 338 -10.86 1.28 -23.72
N GLY A 339 -10.81 2.54 -23.25
CA GLY A 339 -9.64 3.09 -22.56
C GLY A 339 -9.27 2.30 -21.31
N LYS A 340 -10.27 1.89 -20.52
CA LYS A 340 -10.06 1.01 -19.36
C LYS A 340 -9.49 -0.36 -19.74
N PHE A 341 -9.98 -0.94 -20.83
CA PHE A 341 -9.44 -2.19 -21.36
C PHE A 341 -7.97 -2.04 -21.79
N CYS A 342 -7.63 -0.94 -22.48
CA CYS A 342 -6.25 -0.61 -22.84
C CYS A 342 -5.34 -0.47 -21.61
N LEU A 343 -5.79 0.18 -20.54
CA LEU A 343 -5.03 0.29 -19.28
C LEU A 343 -4.75 -1.07 -18.64
N VAL A 344 -5.69 -2.02 -18.70
CA VAL A 344 -5.46 -3.40 -18.21
C VAL A 344 -4.40 -4.11 -19.03
N ILE A 345 -4.40 -3.97 -20.37
CA ILE A 345 -3.33 -4.52 -21.23
C ILE A 345 -1.98 -3.92 -20.86
N LEU A 346 -1.93 -2.60 -20.65
CA LEU A 346 -0.72 -1.90 -20.24
C LEU A 346 -0.26 -2.34 -18.84
N ALA A 347 -1.17 -2.63 -17.90
CA ALA A 347 -0.83 -3.19 -16.60
C ALA A 347 -0.21 -4.60 -16.75
N LEU A 348 -0.80 -5.45 -17.60
CA LEU A 348 -0.29 -6.80 -17.86
C LEU A 348 1.05 -6.80 -18.62
N SER A 349 1.40 -5.72 -19.32
CA SER A 349 2.71 -5.56 -19.97
C SER A 349 3.88 -5.71 -18.99
N ILE A 350 3.67 -5.30 -17.73
CA ILE A 350 4.67 -5.38 -16.65
C ILE A 350 5.16 -6.81 -16.41
N VAL A 351 4.31 -7.79 -16.68
CA VAL A 351 4.66 -9.21 -16.55
C VAL A 351 5.83 -9.55 -17.49
N ALA A 352 5.84 -9.02 -18.71
CA ALA A 352 6.93 -9.25 -19.66
C ALA A 352 8.26 -8.63 -19.19
N ASN A 353 8.24 -7.48 -18.52
CA ASN A 353 9.45 -6.86 -17.97
C ASN A 353 9.97 -7.58 -16.71
N ASN A 354 9.07 -8.14 -15.90
CA ASN A 354 9.45 -8.84 -14.67
C ASN A 354 9.92 -10.28 -14.90
N CYS A 355 9.48 -10.91 -15.99
CA CYS A 355 9.88 -12.26 -16.35
C CYS A 355 11.41 -12.42 -16.38
N PRO A 356 12.18 -11.53 -17.07
CA PRO A 356 13.62 -11.65 -17.08
C PRO A 356 14.27 -11.51 -15.69
N ASN A 357 13.79 -10.57 -14.91
CA ASN A 357 14.31 -10.29 -13.57
C ASN A 357 14.17 -11.51 -12.64
N ILE A 358 12.97 -12.06 -12.50
CA ILE A 358 12.71 -13.19 -11.59
C ILE A 358 13.37 -14.48 -12.09
N TYR A 359 13.42 -14.69 -13.41
CA TYR A 359 14.15 -15.81 -14.00
C TYR A 359 15.64 -15.74 -13.63
N SER A 360 16.29 -14.59 -13.83
CA SER A 360 17.73 -14.45 -13.54
C SER A 360 18.07 -14.44 -12.05
N VAL A 361 17.15 -14.02 -11.15
CA VAL A 361 17.32 -14.21 -9.69
C VAL A 361 17.55 -15.68 -9.36
N SER A 362 16.74 -16.56 -9.96
CA SER A 362 16.81 -17.99 -9.67
C SER A 362 18.12 -18.64 -10.09
N LEU A 363 18.71 -18.19 -11.20
CA LEU A 363 20.02 -18.63 -11.67
C LEU A 363 21.15 -18.01 -10.85
N THR A 364 21.05 -16.73 -10.50
CA THR A 364 22.08 -16.02 -9.74
C THR A 364 22.24 -16.59 -8.33
N LEU A 365 21.13 -16.96 -7.66
CA LEU A 365 21.17 -17.57 -6.32
C LEU A 365 21.93 -18.91 -6.31
N GLN A 366 21.89 -19.67 -7.40
CA GLN A 366 22.64 -20.92 -7.53
C GLN A 366 24.16 -20.69 -7.65
N VAL A 367 24.63 -19.48 -8.02
CA VAL A 367 26.06 -19.15 -8.12
C VAL A 367 26.72 -18.96 -6.75
N LEU A 368 25.94 -18.60 -5.72
CA LEU A 368 26.46 -18.23 -4.39
C LEU A 368 27.19 -19.39 -3.68
N SER A 369 26.65 -20.60 -3.76
CA SER A 369 27.18 -21.75 -3.04
C SER A 369 26.80 -23.07 -3.69
N ARG A 370 27.62 -24.10 -3.46
CA ARG A 370 27.28 -25.49 -3.85
C ARG A 370 26.01 -25.99 -3.17
N TYR A 371 25.67 -25.44 -2.00
CA TYR A 371 24.41 -25.75 -1.33
C TYR A 371 23.21 -25.10 -2.01
N THR A 372 23.34 -23.85 -2.46
CA THR A 372 22.24 -23.13 -3.14
C THR A 372 22.00 -23.67 -4.55
N GLN A 373 23.04 -24.19 -5.21
CA GLN A 373 22.93 -24.92 -6.47
C GLN A 373 22.09 -26.21 -6.37
N ARG A 374 22.11 -26.89 -5.22
CA ARG A 374 21.30 -28.11 -5.00
C ARG A 374 19.80 -27.82 -4.81
N VAL A 375 19.41 -26.55 -4.72
CA VAL A 375 18.00 -26.17 -4.64
C VAL A 375 17.48 -25.95 -6.06
N PRO A 376 16.42 -26.67 -6.48
CA PRO A 376 15.84 -26.52 -7.81
C PRO A 376 15.43 -25.07 -8.12
N ARG A 377 15.56 -24.68 -9.40
CA ARG A 377 15.33 -23.30 -9.86
C ARG A 377 13.95 -22.76 -9.47
N PHE A 378 12.90 -23.56 -9.63
CA PHE A 378 11.52 -23.14 -9.38
C PHE A 378 11.26 -22.73 -7.92
N ILE A 379 12.01 -23.26 -6.95
CA ILE A 379 11.92 -22.85 -5.54
C ILE A 379 12.49 -21.44 -5.39
N TRP A 380 13.61 -21.14 -6.05
CA TRP A 380 14.18 -19.80 -6.06
C TRP A 380 13.28 -18.78 -6.78
N VAL A 381 12.59 -19.19 -7.85
CA VAL A 381 11.57 -18.36 -8.51
C VAL A 381 10.45 -18.00 -7.53
N PHE A 382 9.95 -18.97 -6.77
CA PHE A 382 8.93 -18.73 -5.74
C PHE A 382 9.43 -17.78 -4.65
N LEU A 383 10.59 -18.04 -4.06
CA LEU A 383 11.17 -17.21 -3.01
C LEU A 383 11.48 -15.78 -3.50
N GLY A 384 12.02 -15.64 -4.70
CA GLY A 384 12.27 -14.33 -5.33
C GLY A 384 10.99 -13.55 -5.58
N SER A 385 9.91 -14.22 -6.01
CA SER A 385 8.59 -13.60 -6.19
C SER A 385 7.97 -13.17 -4.85
N CYS A 386 8.10 -13.97 -3.80
CA CYS A 386 7.66 -13.57 -2.46
C CYS A 386 8.45 -12.36 -1.92
N ALA A 387 9.76 -12.33 -2.15
CA ALA A 387 10.61 -11.22 -1.75
C ALA A 387 10.26 -9.92 -2.49
N SER A 388 10.00 -9.97 -3.80
CA SER A 388 9.60 -8.77 -4.56
C SER A 388 8.24 -8.23 -4.08
N VAL A 389 7.27 -9.10 -3.78
CA VAL A 389 5.98 -8.69 -3.17
C VAL A 389 6.17 -8.04 -1.80
N ALA A 390 7.02 -8.63 -0.95
CA ALA A 390 7.28 -8.10 0.39
C ALA A 390 7.89 -6.69 0.37
N ILE A 391 8.67 -6.36 -0.67
CA ILE A 391 9.24 -5.01 -0.88
C ILE A 391 8.23 -4.08 -1.56
N ALA A 392 7.47 -4.58 -2.54
CA ALA A 392 6.55 -3.77 -3.33
C ALA A 392 5.35 -3.23 -2.53
N ILE A 393 4.80 -4.00 -1.57
CA ILE A 393 3.63 -3.57 -0.79
C ILE A 393 3.95 -2.33 0.06
N PRO A 394 5.00 -2.31 0.91
CA PRO A 394 5.38 -1.08 1.61
C PRO A 394 5.82 0.04 0.65
N GLY A 395 6.54 -0.34 -0.42
CA GLY A 395 7.08 0.60 -1.40
C GLY A 395 6.03 1.37 -2.21
N TYR A 396 4.80 0.84 -2.31
CA TYR A 396 3.70 1.49 -3.03
C TYR A 396 3.40 2.91 -2.53
N SER A 397 3.59 3.17 -1.23
CA SER A 397 3.30 4.46 -0.60
C SER A 397 4.34 5.56 -0.86
N HIS A 398 5.57 5.20 -1.24
CA HIS A 398 6.70 6.14 -1.43
C HIS A 398 7.45 5.79 -2.71
N PHE A 399 6.72 5.53 -3.80
CA PHE A 399 7.27 4.90 -5.00
C PHE A 399 8.42 5.70 -5.64
N GLU A 400 8.24 7.01 -5.85
CA GLU A 400 9.20 7.83 -6.61
C GLU A 400 10.55 7.98 -5.89
N THR A 401 10.52 8.30 -4.60
CA THR A 401 11.74 8.43 -3.78
C THR A 401 12.45 7.08 -3.58
N ILE A 402 11.70 5.99 -3.49
CA ILE A 402 12.29 4.63 -3.45
C ILE A 402 12.91 4.29 -4.80
N LEU A 403 12.23 4.60 -5.91
CA LEU A 403 12.71 4.31 -7.26
C LEU A 403 14.01 5.07 -7.53
N GLU A 404 14.07 6.37 -7.27
CA GLU A 404 15.26 7.20 -7.53
C GLU A 404 16.50 6.68 -6.78
N ASN A 405 16.39 6.50 -5.45
CA ASN A 405 17.49 6.01 -4.63
C ASN A 405 17.93 4.61 -5.06
N PHE A 406 16.99 3.77 -5.48
CA PHE A 406 17.25 2.42 -5.97
C PHE A 406 17.95 2.43 -7.35
N MET A 407 17.55 3.30 -8.27
CA MET A 407 18.16 3.46 -9.59
C MET A 407 19.63 3.81 -9.50
N ASN A 408 19.96 4.78 -8.65
CA ASN A 408 21.32 5.26 -8.50
C ASN A 408 22.24 4.16 -7.97
N ILE A 409 21.83 3.47 -6.90
CA ILE A 409 22.60 2.36 -6.32
C ILE A 409 22.91 1.27 -7.37
N ILE A 410 21.94 0.91 -8.22
CA ILE A 410 22.14 -0.13 -9.25
C ILE A 410 23.01 0.35 -10.40
N ALA A 411 22.76 1.55 -10.91
CA ALA A 411 23.52 2.11 -12.02
C ALA A 411 25.01 2.15 -11.70
N TYR A 412 25.36 2.52 -10.47
CA TYR A 412 26.76 2.65 -10.06
C TYR A 412 27.52 1.32 -10.07
N TRP A 413 26.99 0.26 -9.45
CA TRP A 413 27.72 -1.00 -9.41
C TRP A 413 27.79 -1.67 -10.78
N LEU A 414 26.76 -1.50 -11.63
CA LEU A 414 26.75 -2.02 -13.00
C LEU A 414 27.75 -1.29 -13.90
N ALA A 415 27.93 0.02 -13.73
CA ALA A 415 28.96 0.78 -14.42
C ALA A 415 30.36 0.27 -14.05
N ILE A 416 30.63 0.08 -12.76
CA ILE A 416 31.90 -0.47 -12.26
C ILE A 416 32.11 -1.90 -12.79
N TYR A 417 31.08 -2.74 -12.72
CA TYR A 417 31.09 -4.11 -13.24
C TYR A 417 31.43 -4.15 -14.74
N SER A 418 30.78 -3.29 -15.54
CA SER A 418 31.01 -3.18 -16.98
C SER A 418 32.42 -2.65 -17.27
N GLY A 419 32.91 -1.67 -16.53
CA GLY A 419 34.26 -1.13 -16.68
C GLY A 419 35.35 -2.18 -16.43
N ILE A 420 35.22 -2.96 -15.35
CA ILE A 420 36.18 -4.03 -15.00
C ILE A 420 36.17 -5.14 -16.06
N SER A 421 34.98 -5.60 -16.45
CA SER A 421 34.82 -6.69 -17.41
C SER A 421 35.25 -6.32 -18.83
N LEU A 422 34.98 -5.10 -19.28
CA LEU A 422 35.49 -4.58 -20.56
C LEU A 422 37.01 -4.47 -20.56
N THR A 423 37.59 -3.96 -19.46
CA THR A 423 39.05 -3.86 -19.31
C THR A 423 39.70 -5.24 -19.31
N ASP A 424 39.14 -6.21 -18.59
CA ASP A 424 39.63 -7.59 -18.61
C ASP A 424 39.55 -8.21 -20.01
N HIS A 425 38.43 -8.01 -20.72
CA HIS A 425 38.25 -8.54 -22.05
C HIS A 425 39.23 -7.98 -23.08
N PHE A 426 39.36 -6.66 -23.17
CA PHE A 426 40.13 -5.99 -24.23
C PHE A 426 41.62 -5.92 -23.91
N VAL A 427 42.00 -5.63 -22.66
CA VAL A 427 43.39 -5.38 -22.28
C VAL A 427 44.10 -6.67 -21.87
N PHE A 428 43.52 -7.42 -20.94
CA PHE A 428 44.17 -8.58 -20.33
C PHE A 428 43.97 -9.88 -21.11
N LYS A 429 42.73 -10.15 -21.56
CA LYS A 429 42.37 -11.37 -22.32
C LYS A 429 42.54 -11.22 -23.82
N ARG A 430 42.55 -9.97 -24.32
CA ARG A 430 42.71 -9.62 -25.75
C ARG A 430 41.72 -10.37 -26.65
N GLY A 431 40.47 -10.49 -26.19
CA GLY A 431 39.38 -11.14 -26.92
C GLY A 431 39.00 -12.53 -26.42
N PHE A 432 38.13 -13.19 -27.19
CA PHE A 432 37.46 -14.44 -26.80
C PHE A 432 38.40 -15.65 -26.66
N GLY A 433 39.58 -15.64 -27.28
CA GLY A 433 40.57 -16.72 -27.16
C GLY A 433 41.26 -16.80 -25.79
N GLY A 434 41.20 -15.74 -24.98
CA GLY A 434 41.79 -15.69 -23.64
C GLY A 434 40.99 -16.44 -22.56
N TYR A 435 39.77 -16.91 -22.88
CA TYR A 435 38.90 -17.60 -21.94
C TYR A 435 39.04 -19.12 -22.09
N ARG A 436 39.28 -19.80 -20.96
CA ARG A 436 39.25 -21.27 -20.88
C ARG A 436 37.96 -21.67 -20.21
N VAL A 437 37.04 -22.26 -20.96
CA VAL A 437 35.68 -22.47 -20.47
C VAL A 437 35.64 -23.57 -19.41
N GLU A 438 36.54 -24.55 -19.51
CA GLU A 438 36.57 -25.79 -18.74
C GLU A 438 37.01 -25.60 -17.27
N ILE A 439 37.42 -24.38 -16.92
CA ILE A 439 37.86 -24.00 -15.57
C ILE A 439 36.83 -23.16 -14.82
N TYR A 440 35.66 -22.87 -15.42
CA TYR A 440 34.64 -21.97 -14.85
C TYR A 440 34.14 -22.36 -13.45
N ASP A 441 34.22 -23.64 -13.08
CA ASP A 441 33.80 -24.18 -11.78
C ASP A 441 34.96 -24.73 -10.93
N LYS A 442 36.21 -24.36 -11.25
CA LYS A 442 37.42 -24.81 -10.54
C LYS A 442 38.05 -23.64 -9.77
N PRO A 443 37.76 -23.46 -8.47
CA PRO A 443 38.25 -22.31 -7.68
C PRO A 443 39.76 -22.13 -7.75
N ASN A 444 40.52 -23.22 -7.71
CA ASN A 444 41.99 -23.20 -7.70
C ASN A 444 42.61 -22.82 -9.05
N LYS A 445 41.83 -22.81 -10.13
CA LYS A 445 42.30 -22.44 -11.48
C LYS A 445 41.79 -21.07 -11.94
N LEU A 446 40.85 -20.49 -11.21
CA LEU A 446 40.32 -19.16 -11.45
C LEU A 446 41.21 -18.11 -10.77
N PRO A 447 41.24 -16.86 -11.28
CA PRO A 447 41.95 -15.79 -10.61
C PRO A 447 41.38 -15.60 -9.19
N PRO A 448 42.22 -15.21 -8.21
CA PRO A 448 41.77 -14.99 -6.84
C PRO A 448 40.79 -13.81 -6.70
N GLY A 449 40.73 -12.91 -7.70
CA GLY A 449 39.78 -11.79 -7.75
C GLY A 449 40.21 -10.52 -7.01
N ILE A 450 41.40 -10.50 -6.39
CA ILE A 450 41.88 -9.38 -5.58
C ILE A 450 41.98 -8.08 -6.40
N ALA A 451 42.54 -8.15 -7.62
CA ALA A 451 42.66 -6.99 -8.50
C ALA A 451 41.28 -6.40 -8.86
N ALA A 452 40.30 -7.27 -9.16
CA ALA A 452 38.94 -6.85 -9.46
C ALA A 452 38.25 -6.25 -8.22
N ALA A 453 38.47 -6.80 -7.03
CA ALA A 453 37.94 -6.25 -5.78
C ALA A 453 38.52 -4.87 -5.47
N VAL A 454 39.83 -4.69 -5.62
CA VAL A 454 40.49 -3.38 -5.43
C VAL A 454 39.99 -2.37 -6.47
N ALA A 455 39.90 -2.75 -7.74
CA ALA A 455 39.33 -1.89 -8.79
C ALA A 455 37.87 -1.53 -8.50
N PHE A 456 37.08 -2.46 -7.96
CA PHE A 456 35.72 -2.20 -7.53
C PHE A 456 35.65 -1.17 -6.40
N CYS A 457 36.54 -1.25 -5.40
CA CYS A 457 36.64 -0.26 -4.33
C CYS A 457 37.03 1.14 -4.85
N PHE A 458 37.96 1.24 -5.80
CA PHE A 458 38.27 2.52 -6.47
C PHE A 458 37.09 3.05 -7.28
N GLY A 459 36.32 2.16 -7.91
CA GLY A 459 35.05 2.50 -8.56
C GLY A 459 34.04 3.10 -7.59
N ILE A 460 33.88 2.51 -6.39
CA ILE A 460 33.04 3.06 -5.33
C ILE A 460 33.55 4.45 -4.90
N ALA A 461 34.86 4.64 -4.73
CA ALA A 461 35.41 5.94 -4.36
C ALA A 461 35.07 7.01 -5.42
N GLY A 462 35.22 6.68 -6.71
CA GLY A 462 34.83 7.57 -7.82
C GLY A 462 33.34 7.89 -7.83
N MET A 463 32.49 6.89 -7.60
CA MET A 463 31.04 7.07 -7.44
C MET A 463 30.74 8.05 -6.30
N VAL A 464 31.28 7.83 -5.10
CA VAL A 464 31.02 8.68 -3.92
C VAL A 464 31.44 10.12 -4.18
N THR A 465 32.57 10.36 -4.85
CA THR A 465 33.00 11.72 -5.20
C THR A 465 32.11 12.40 -6.24
N GLY A 466 31.39 11.64 -7.05
CA GLY A 466 30.49 12.15 -8.08
C GLY A 466 29.02 12.23 -7.67
N MET A 467 28.66 11.69 -6.50
CA MET A 467 27.28 11.73 -6.00
C MET A 467 26.93 13.12 -5.48
N SER A 468 25.83 13.69 -5.96
CA SER A 468 25.18 14.88 -5.38
C SER A 468 24.12 14.53 -4.33
N GLN A 469 24.12 13.30 -3.81
CA GLN A 469 23.15 12.79 -2.84
C GLN A 469 23.88 12.39 -1.54
N SER A 470 23.36 12.83 -0.40
CA SER A 470 23.87 12.45 0.91
C SER A 470 23.46 11.01 1.26
N CYS A 471 24.40 10.07 1.18
CA CYS A 471 24.20 8.67 1.60
C CYS A 471 24.05 8.50 3.14
N ARG A 472 24.07 9.62 3.87
CA ARG A 472 23.94 9.73 5.32
C ARG A 472 22.86 10.78 5.57
N ALA A 473 21.90 10.48 6.46
CA ALA A 473 21.12 11.53 7.10
C ALA A 473 22.10 12.36 7.93
N ASP A 474 22.75 13.34 7.30
CA ASP A 474 23.64 14.24 7.98
C ASP A 474 22.77 15.31 8.62
N TRP A 475 22.93 15.46 9.93
CA TRP A 475 22.28 16.47 10.76
C TRP A 475 22.70 17.91 10.37
N ALA A 476 23.52 18.04 9.32
CA ALA A 476 24.06 19.28 8.77
C ALA A 476 23.39 19.70 7.44
N ASP A 477 22.56 18.86 6.82
CA ASP A 477 21.81 19.20 5.59
C ASP A 477 20.47 19.91 5.88
N ASP A 478 20.22 20.35 7.11
CA ASP A 478 19.10 21.26 7.43
C ASP A 478 19.34 22.71 6.89
N GLU A 479 20.44 22.95 6.16
CA GLU A 479 20.82 24.26 5.62
C GLU A 479 21.18 24.28 4.13
N GLU A 480 20.44 23.63 3.19
CA GLU A 480 20.57 24.05 1.77
C GLU A 480 19.36 23.77 0.86
N PHE A 481 18.42 24.72 0.81
CA PHE A 481 17.92 25.43 -0.39
C PHE A 481 16.77 26.32 0.08
N ASP A 482 17.10 27.55 0.48
CA ASP A 482 16.12 28.57 0.83
C ASP A 482 15.42 29.01 -0.48
N ASP A 483 14.41 28.26 -0.92
CA ASP A 483 13.30 28.86 -1.65
C ASP A 483 12.55 29.74 -0.65
N PRO A 484 12.58 31.08 -0.75
CA PRO A 484 11.87 31.96 0.18
C PRO A 484 10.35 31.73 0.20
N SER A 485 9.84 30.89 -0.72
CA SER A 485 8.44 30.49 -0.87
C SER A 485 8.11 29.13 -0.24
N ALA A 486 9.11 28.27 0.02
CA ALA A 486 8.87 26.89 0.44
C ALA A 486 8.71 26.77 1.96
N LEU A 487 7.54 26.30 2.39
CA LEU A 487 7.28 25.97 3.79
C LEU A 487 7.82 24.55 4.08
N PRO A 488 8.55 24.35 5.19
CA PRO A 488 9.10 23.04 5.53
C PRO A 488 7.98 22.04 5.83
N ALA A 489 8.23 20.76 5.57
CA ALA A 489 7.28 19.67 5.75
C ALA A 489 6.76 19.59 7.20
N GLN A 490 5.48 19.21 7.35
CA GLN A 490 4.82 19.08 8.64
C GLN A 490 5.48 17.99 9.50
N GLN A 491 6.01 18.36 10.67
CA GLN A 491 6.63 17.41 11.60
C GLN A 491 5.60 16.89 12.60
N VAL A 492 5.51 15.56 12.77
CA VAL A 492 4.63 14.91 13.75
C VAL A 492 5.46 14.19 14.80
N THR A 493 5.63 14.80 15.98
CA THR A 493 6.36 14.21 17.10
C THR A 493 5.39 13.53 18.06
N THR A 494 5.60 12.24 18.33
CA THR A 494 4.85 11.53 19.38
C THR A 494 5.53 11.77 20.72
N ASN A 495 4.88 12.52 21.61
CA ASN A 495 5.40 12.80 22.95
C ASN A 495 5.28 11.55 23.83
N LYS A 496 6.14 11.45 24.85
CA LYS A 496 6.10 10.38 25.88
C LYS A 496 4.74 10.30 26.60
N ASP A 497 3.97 11.39 26.60
CA ASP A 497 2.63 11.49 27.19
C ASP A 497 1.50 10.92 26.31
N GLY A 498 1.82 10.27 25.18
CA GLY A 498 0.84 9.70 24.24
C GLY A 498 0.10 10.74 23.38
N THR A 499 0.54 11.99 23.39
CA THR A 499 0.03 13.08 22.53
C THR A 499 0.85 13.21 21.26
N LYS A 500 0.20 13.42 20.11
CA LYS A 500 0.86 13.73 18.83
C LYS A 500 0.97 15.25 18.69
N THR A 501 2.19 15.78 18.67
CA THR A 501 2.44 17.20 18.37
C THR A 501 2.69 17.35 16.88
N VAL A 502 1.82 18.06 16.20
CA VAL A 502 1.93 18.41 14.79
C VAL A 502 2.46 19.84 14.68
N VAL A 503 3.64 20.02 14.12
CA VAL A 503 4.25 21.33 13.85
C VAL A 503 4.14 21.58 12.34
N SER A 504 3.39 22.61 11.95
CA SER A 504 3.30 23.07 10.56
C SER A 504 3.67 24.56 10.47
N TYR A 505 4.12 25.00 9.30
CA TYR A 505 4.42 26.40 9.03
C TYR A 505 3.40 26.91 8.01
N ARG A 506 2.92 28.14 8.17
CA ARG A 506 2.03 28.83 7.21
C ARG A 506 2.44 30.29 7.07
N PHE A 507 2.09 30.94 5.96
CA PHE A 507 2.17 32.39 5.86
C PHE A 507 0.93 33.01 6.52
N ASN A 508 1.12 34.08 7.29
CA ASN A 508 0.03 34.89 7.84
C ASN A 508 -0.42 35.96 6.82
N ASP A 509 -1.53 36.65 7.06
CA ASP A 509 -2.07 37.68 6.15
C ASP A 509 -1.10 38.86 5.89
N GLU A 510 -0.07 39.02 6.73
CA GLU A 510 1.03 39.99 6.58
C GLU A 510 2.27 39.44 5.82
N GLY A 511 2.18 38.25 5.21
CA GLY A 511 3.29 37.62 4.47
C GLY A 511 4.43 37.04 5.34
N LYS A 512 4.27 37.00 6.67
CA LYS A 512 5.28 36.44 7.60
C LYS A 512 5.07 34.95 7.83
N LYS A 513 6.16 34.17 7.85
CA LYS A 513 6.17 32.73 8.19
C LYS A 513 5.85 32.53 9.67
N VAL A 514 4.74 31.86 9.99
CA VAL A 514 4.32 31.53 11.36
C VAL A 514 4.35 30.02 11.61
N LYS A 515 4.88 29.62 12.77
CA LYS A 515 4.92 28.23 13.24
C LYS A 515 3.64 27.90 14.03
N VAL A 516 2.86 26.94 13.53
CA VAL A 516 1.63 26.44 14.17
C VAL A 516 1.94 25.10 14.83
N THR A 517 1.76 25.02 16.15
CA THR A 517 1.95 23.78 16.92
C THR A 517 0.59 23.27 17.42
N ARG A 518 0.13 22.13 16.89
CA ARG A 518 -1.14 21.49 17.29
C ARG A 518 -0.85 20.20 18.06
N ARG A 519 -1.23 20.14 19.34
CA ARG A 519 -1.16 18.91 20.15
C ARG A 519 -2.49 18.16 20.06
N ILE A 520 -2.46 16.95 19.53
CA ILE A 520 -3.62 16.07 19.37
C ILE A 520 -3.49 14.92 20.36
N LYS A 521 -4.45 14.79 21.27
CA LYS A 521 -4.59 13.64 22.17
C LYS A 521 -5.69 12.73 21.64
N THR A 522 -5.32 11.60 21.05
CA THR A 522 -6.29 10.59 20.62
C THR A 522 -6.63 9.69 21.80
N THR A 523 -7.78 9.91 22.42
CA THR A 523 -8.30 9.03 23.48
C THR A 523 -9.23 8.00 22.84
N VAL A 524 -8.80 6.73 22.79
CA VAL A 524 -9.67 5.64 22.34
C VAL A 524 -10.64 5.30 23.47
N VAL A 525 -11.89 5.74 23.34
CA VAL A 525 -12.96 5.39 24.28
C VAL A 525 -13.49 4.00 23.90
N ARG A 526 -13.23 2.99 24.74
CA ARG A 526 -13.84 1.67 24.59
C ARG A 526 -15.23 1.69 25.21
N GLU A 527 -16.25 1.71 24.37
CA GLU A 527 -17.65 1.60 24.78
C GLU A 527 -18.08 0.13 24.70
N HIS A 528 -18.59 -0.43 25.79
CA HIS A 528 -19.17 -1.78 25.78
C HIS A 528 -20.62 -1.67 25.30
N VAL A 529 -20.85 -1.98 24.03
CA VAL A 529 -22.18 -1.97 23.43
C VAL A 529 -22.77 -3.38 23.40
N ASN A 530 -24.08 -3.48 23.61
CA ASN A 530 -24.80 -4.74 23.45
C ASN A 530 -24.69 -5.22 21.99
N PRO A 531 -24.46 -6.52 21.73
CA PRO A 531 -24.33 -7.08 20.38
C PRO A 531 -25.46 -6.67 19.42
N GLN A 532 -26.71 -6.60 19.92
CA GLN A 532 -27.86 -6.19 19.10
C GLN A 532 -27.82 -4.71 18.71
N VAL A 533 -27.22 -3.85 19.54
CA VAL A 533 -27.03 -2.42 19.25
C VAL A 533 -25.91 -2.23 18.24
N ALA A 534 -24.84 -3.04 18.33
CA ALA A 534 -23.76 -3.05 17.34
C ALA A 534 -24.25 -3.48 15.95
N GLU A 535 -25.11 -4.50 15.89
CA GLU A 535 -25.73 -4.98 14.65
C GLU A 535 -26.66 -3.93 14.03
N ARG A 536 -27.45 -3.22 14.83
CA ARG A 536 -28.30 -2.13 14.32
C ARG A 536 -27.52 -0.93 13.80
N ARG A 537 -26.33 -0.66 14.33
CA ARG A 537 -25.45 0.43 13.85
C ARG A 537 -24.89 0.17 12.45
N SER A 538 -24.86 -1.09 12.00
CA SER A 538 -24.38 -1.47 10.65
C SER A 538 -25.51 -1.62 9.61
N TRP A 539 -26.77 -1.39 9.98
CA TRP A 539 -27.89 -1.47 9.04
C TRP A 539 -27.83 -0.37 7.98
N ALA A 540 -28.26 -0.73 6.76
CA ALA A 540 -28.36 0.22 5.66
C ALA A 540 -29.38 1.32 5.98
N LYS A 541 -28.98 2.58 5.81
CA LYS A 541 -29.87 3.73 5.99
C LYS A 541 -30.94 3.76 4.88
N PHE A 542 -32.12 4.27 5.23
CA PHE A 542 -33.29 4.36 4.34
C PHE A 542 -33.77 5.81 4.20
N GLY A 543 -34.64 6.06 3.21
CA GLY A 543 -35.20 7.40 2.97
C GLY A 543 -34.16 8.39 2.44
N LEU A 544 -34.18 9.62 2.95
CA LEU A 544 -33.30 10.73 2.53
C LEU A 544 -31.80 10.50 2.84
N GLU A 545 -31.47 9.52 3.67
CA GLU A 545 -30.10 9.17 4.06
C GLU A 545 -29.55 7.93 3.33
N LYS A 546 -30.25 7.47 2.28
CA LYS A 546 -29.82 6.30 1.47
C LYS A 546 -28.51 6.61 0.74
N GLY A 547 -27.45 5.85 1.06
CA GLY A 547 -26.12 5.99 0.47
C GLY A 547 -25.06 6.58 1.39
N HIS A 548 -25.43 7.07 2.58
CA HIS A 548 -24.46 7.54 3.58
C HIS A 548 -23.87 6.40 4.41
N ALA A 549 -22.67 6.62 4.94
CA ALA A 549 -21.94 5.64 5.75
C ALA A 549 -22.75 5.23 7.01
N PRO A 550 -22.60 3.98 7.48
CA PRO A 550 -23.25 3.51 8.71
C PRO A 550 -22.84 4.35 9.92
N GLY A 551 -23.81 4.75 10.74
CA GLY A 551 -23.60 5.60 11.92
C GLY A 551 -24.27 6.98 11.84
N PRO A 552 -24.36 7.70 12.97
CA PRO A 552 -24.93 9.04 13.00
C PRO A 552 -24.01 10.00 12.23
N SER A 553 -24.57 10.70 11.23
CA SER A 553 -23.88 11.81 10.57
C SER A 553 -24.00 13.04 11.47
N PHE A 554 -22.88 13.66 11.83
CA PHE A 554 -22.87 14.85 12.69
C PHE A 554 -23.56 16.07 12.06
N ASP A 555 -23.74 16.07 10.73
CA ASP A 555 -24.43 17.13 9.99
C ASP A 555 -25.96 17.09 10.15
N THR A 556 -26.54 15.90 10.37
CA THR A 556 -28.00 15.70 10.45
C THR A 556 -28.47 15.21 11.82
N THR A 557 -27.55 14.77 12.69
CA THR A 557 -27.88 14.21 14.01
C THR A 557 -27.09 14.91 15.10
N SER A 558 -27.75 15.75 15.90
CA SER A 558 -27.21 16.26 17.15
C SER A 558 -27.49 15.27 18.28
N VAL A 559 -26.46 14.86 19.03
CA VAL A 559 -26.64 14.03 20.22
C VAL A 559 -27.36 14.86 21.29
N GLY A 560 -28.63 14.55 21.54
CA GLY A 560 -29.37 15.12 22.65
C GLY A 560 -28.76 14.73 23.99
N GLU A 561 -28.92 15.60 24.99
CA GLU A 561 -28.38 15.40 26.33
C GLU A 561 -28.80 14.04 26.91
N ASN A 562 -27.86 13.34 27.54
CA ASN A 562 -28.06 11.96 27.97
C ASN A 562 -29.06 11.92 29.14
N ILE A 563 -30.33 11.59 28.88
CA ILE A 563 -31.38 11.52 29.91
C ILE A 563 -31.19 10.21 30.69
N ALA A 564 -30.50 10.29 31.83
CA ALA A 564 -30.37 9.17 32.74
C ALA A 564 -31.72 8.87 33.40
N PHE A 565 -32.43 7.87 32.88
CA PHE A 565 -33.68 7.41 33.46
C PHE A 565 -33.40 6.72 34.81
N ARG A 566 -33.76 7.38 35.92
CA ARG A 566 -33.71 6.79 37.26
C ARG A 566 -35.13 6.39 37.68
N PRO A 567 -35.49 5.10 37.67
CA PRO A 567 -36.77 4.66 38.19
C PRO A 567 -36.78 4.88 39.71
N SER A 568 -37.42 5.95 40.16
CA SER A 568 -37.69 6.20 41.58
C SER A 568 -39.05 5.59 41.92
N ILE A 569 -39.08 4.69 42.91
CA ILE A 569 -40.31 4.06 43.41
C ILE A 569 -41.24 5.09 44.08
N ASN A 570 -40.71 6.27 44.44
CA ASN A 570 -41.45 7.37 45.07
C ASN A 570 -41.46 8.66 44.22
N TRP A 571 -41.65 8.54 42.90
CA TRP A 571 -41.70 9.69 41.99
C TRP A 571 -42.78 10.73 42.37
N LYS A 572 -43.89 10.30 43.01
CA LYS A 572 -44.96 11.20 43.48
C LYS A 572 -44.55 12.07 44.66
N ALA A 573 -43.68 11.60 45.55
CA ALA A 573 -43.21 12.39 46.70
C ALA A 573 -42.16 13.43 46.26
N GLN A 574 -41.29 13.06 45.31
CA GLN A 574 -40.27 13.96 44.76
C GLN A 574 -40.86 15.03 43.83
N ALA A 575 -41.95 14.72 43.12
CA ALA A 575 -42.67 15.73 42.32
C ALA A 575 -43.35 16.79 43.21
N ALA A 576 -43.86 16.41 44.38
CA ALA A 576 -44.51 17.32 45.32
C ALA A 576 -43.53 18.24 46.07
N GLU A 577 -42.29 17.81 46.29
CA GLU A 577 -41.23 18.65 46.85
C GLU A 577 -40.63 19.61 45.80
N ALA A 578 -40.53 19.18 44.54
CA ALA A 578 -40.04 20.01 43.44
C ALA A 578 -41.01 21.14 43.05
N GLU A 579 -42.32 20.99 43.28
CA GLU A 579 -43.31 22.06 43.08
C GLU A 579 -43.26 23.16 44.16
N LYS A 580 -42.65 22.91 45.32
CA LYS A 580 -42.62 23.90 46.43
C LYS A 580 -41.40 24.82 46.45
N ASN A 581 -40.27 24.43 45.85
CA ASN A 581 -39.06 25.26 45.81
C ASN A 581 -38.84 25.78 44.38
N GLY A 582 -39.47 26.91 44.08
CA GLY A 582 -39.57 27.48 42.73
C GLY A 582 -38.27 27.93 42.09
N GLY A 583 -38.26 27.85 40.74
CA GLY A 583 -37.27 28.44 39.84
C GLY A 583 -37.72 28.33 38.37
N GLU A 584 -38.48 29.33 37.90
CA GLU A 584 -38.71 29.73 36.50
C GLU A 584 -39.02 28.67 35.42
N LYS A 585 -40.27 28.15 35.35
CA LYS A 585 -40.89 27.67 34.07
C LYS A 585 -42.42 27.85 34.04
N GLY A 586 -42.90 29.02 34.47
CA GLY A 586 -44.33 29.34 34.51
C GLY A 586 -44.98 29.83 33.21
N SER A 587 -44.31 29.85 32.05
CA SER A 587 -44.83 30.59 30.88
C SER A 587 -45.49 29.76 29.76
N MET A 588 -45.31 28.44 29.67
CA MET A 588 -45.86 27.67 28.52
C MET A 588 -47.17 26.95 28.81
N LYS A 589 -47.45 26.57 30.07
CA LYS A 589 -48.63 25.76 30.40
C LYS A 589 -49.93 26.59 30.43
N ASP A 590 -49.84 27.89 30.70
CA ASP A 590 -51.00 28.80 30.65
C ASP A 590 -51.37 29.24 29.23
N GLN A 591 -50.42 29.25 28.28
CA GLN A 591 -50.69 29.61 26.88
C GLN A 591 -51.45 28.53 26.08
N LEU A 592 -51.55 27.30 26.62
CA LEU A 592 -52.14 26.15 25.94
C LEU A 592 -53.53 25.74 26.45
N LYS A 593 -54.05 26.40 27.50
CA LYS A 593 -55.36 26.06 28.08
C LYS A 593 -56.57 26.59 27.30
N ASP A 594 -56.40 27.58 26.42
CA ASP A 594 -57.52 28.25 25.73
C ASP A 594 -57.67 27.96 24.22
N LYS A 595 -56.84 27.09 23.62
CA LYS A 595 -57.00 26.76 22.19
C LYS A 595 -57.87 25.52 21.98
N LYS A 596 -59.17 25.75 21.76
CA LYS A 596 -60.11 24.73 21.29
C LYS A 596 -59.90 24.43 19.80
N VAL A 597 -59.70 23.16 19.46
CA VAL A 597 -59.51 22.70 18.07
C VAL A 597 -60.88 22.55 17.40
N LYS A 598 -61.11 23.29 16.31
CA LYS A 598 -62.34 23.24 15.51
C LYS A 598 -62.14 22.40 14.24
N CYS A 599 -63.13 21.61 13.86
CA CYS A 599 -63.12 20.84 12.61
C CYS A 599 -63.23 21.77 11.40
N ARG A 600 -62.37 21.61 10.38
CA ARG A 600 -62.27 22.51 9.20
C ARG A 600 -63.52 22.51 8.30
N ILE A 601 -64.38 21.48 8.39
CA ILE A 601 -65.54 21.30 7.50
C ILE A 601 -66.83 21.89 8.11
N CYS A 602 -67.09 21.69 9.40
CA CYS A 602 -68.32 22.16 10.05
C CYS A 602 -68.09 23.15 11.22
N SER A 603 -66.84 23.50 11.51
CA SER A 603 -66.43 24.40 12.59
C SER A 603 -66.86 23.99 14.02
N GLY A 604 -67.35 22.77 14.22
CA GLY A 604 -67.71 22.21 15.52
C GLY A 604 -66.51 21.63 16.30
N GLU A 605 -66.70 21.41 17.60
CA GLU A 605 -65.71 20.88 18.54
C GLU A 605 -65.71 19.33 18.52
N HIS A 606 -65.09 18.70 17.52
CA HIS A 606 -64.79 17.25 17.51
C HIS A 606 -63.53 16.93 16.69
N PHE A 607 -62.86 15.83 17.04
CA PHE A 607 -61.58 15.43 16.45
C PHE A 607 -61.64 14.01 15.88
N THR A 608 -62.10 13.86 14.63
CA THR A 608 -62.02 12.60 13.85
C THR A 608 -62.07 12.86 12.34
N ALA A 609 -61.54 11.93 11.54
CA ALA A 609 -61.36 12.04 10.09
C ALA A 609 -62.65 11.89 9.22
N ARG A 610 -63.85 11.77 9.82
CA ARG A 610 -65.14 11.80 9.10
C ARG A 610 -66.13 12.70 9.85
N CYS A 611 -66.52 13.81 9.21
CA CYS A 611 -67.42 14.81 9.78
C CYS A 611 -68.90 14.40 9.58
N PRO A 612 -69.77 14.43 10.61
CA PRO A 612 -71.17 13.98 10.53
C PRO A 612 -72.10 14.82 9.63
N PHE A 613 -71.71 16.03 9.21
CA PHE A 613 -72.56 16.99 8.47
C PHE A 613 -72.07 17.27 7.04
N LYS A 614 -71.29 16.34 6.46
CA LYS A 614 -70.65 16.57 5.16
C LYS A 614 -71.63 16.60 3.97
N ASP A 615 -72.82 16.01 4.10
CA ASP A 615 -73.75 15.78 2.98
C ASP A 615 -74.94 16.78 2.90
N THR A 616 -74.94 17.87 3.68
CA THR A 616 -76.07 18.84 3.72
C THR A 616 -75.79 20.21 3.11
N MET A 617 -74.67 20.42 2.41
CA MET A 617 -74.43 21.69 1.70
C MET A 617 -73.91 21.46 0.26
N ALA A 618 -74.64 22.00 -0.71
CA ALA A 618 -74.31 22.09 -2.12
C ALA A 618 -74.59 23.54 -2.62
N PRO A 619 -74.22 23.94 -3.85
CA PRO A 619 -72.87 24.40 -4.22
C PRO A 619 -72.89 25.78 -4.93
N VAL A 620 -71.76 26.51 -4.99
CA VAL A 620 -71.59 27.61 -5.99
C VAL A 620 -70.13 27.74 -6.44
N ASP A 621 -69.96 27.43 -7.73
CA ASP A 621 -69.05 27.88 -8.79
C ASP A 621 -67.53 27.57 -8.82
N GLU A 622 -67.25 26.68 -9.77
CA GLU A 622 -66.04 26.29 -10.51
C GLU A 622 -65.53 27.41 -11.47
N PRO A 623 -64.38 27.30 -12.22
CA PRO A 623 -63.99 26.18 -13.11
C PRO A 623 -62.44 25.92 -13.14
N THR A 624 -61.78 24.96 -13.80
CA THR A 624 -62.07 23.76 -14.62
C THR A 624 -60.72 23.02 -14.77
N ALA A 625 -60.73 21.68 -14.80
CA ALA A 625 -60.07 20.81 -15.80
C ALA A 625 -60.21 19.34 -15.39
N GLY A 626 -60.89 18.54 -16.24
CA GLY A 626 -61.37 17.16 -16.01
C GLY A 626 -60.28 16.11 -15.74
N GLY A 627 -60.58 14.94 -15.16
CA GLY A 627 -61.80 14.12 -15.21
C GLY A 627 -61.81 13.28 -16.50
N ALA A 628 -62.10 11.98 -16.55
CA ALA A 628 -62.33 10.90 -15.58
C ALA A 628 -62.54 9.60 -16.43
N GLY A 629 -62.65 8.45 -15.77
CA GLY A 629 -63.24 7.21 -16.29
C GLY A 629 -62.52 5.97 -15.71
N GLU A 630 -62.95 5.32 -14.62
CA GLU A 630 -64.11 4.39 -14.47
C GLU A 630 -63.96 3.17 -15.42
N ASP A 631 -64.00 1.89 -15.03
CA ASP A 631 -64.74 1.17 -13.99
C ASP A 631 -64.08 -0.19 -13.59
N ASP A 632 -64.70 -0.83 -12.58
CA ASP A 632 -64.90 -2.28 -12.38
C ASP A 632 -64.17 -3.09 -11.27
N GLU A 633 -65.03 -3.56 -10.35
CA GLU A 633 -65.23 -4.89 -9.73
C GLU A 633 -64.09 -5.77 -9.16
N ALA A 634 -64.34 -6.17 -7.90
CA ALA A 634 -64.26 -7.51 -7.28
C ALA A 634 -63.10 -8.47 -7.58
N ALA A 635 -62.33 -8.80 -6.52
CA ALA A 635 -62.02 -10.18 -6.15
C ALA A 635 -61.59 -10.30 -4.68
N ALA A 636 -62.28 -11.19 -3.95
CA ALA A 636 -62.02 -11.56 -2.57
C ALA A 636 -60.99 -12.70 -2.47
N GLY A 637 -60.22 -12.69 -1.37
CA GLY A 637 -59.40 -13.82 -0.90
C GLY A 637 -59.15 -13.68 0.60
N ALA A 638 -59.89 -14.45 1.39
CA ALA A 638 -60.09 -14.29 2.83
C ALA A 638 -58.89 -14.69 3.71
N VAL A 639 -58.72 -13.95 4.82
CA VAL A 639 -57.92 -14.32 5.99
C VAL A 639 -58.84 -14.95 7.03
N GLY A 640 -58.51 -16.17 7.45
CA GLY A 640 -59.20 -16.90 8.50
C GLY A 640 -58.88 -16.41 9.92
N THR A 641 -59.92 -16.35 10.73
CA THR A 641 -59.99 -16.04 12.16
C THR A 641 -59.28 -17.03 13.09
N GLY A 642 -58.74 -16.54 14.21
CA GLY A 642 -58.35 -17.36 15.36
C GLY A 642 -57.93 -16.51 16.59
N SER A 643 -58.87 -16.29 17.50
CA SER A 643 -58.74 -15.53 18.76
C SER A 643 -57.96 -16.27 19.86
N GLY A 644 -57.15 -15.55 20.63
CA GLY A 644 -56.61 -16.05 21.91
C GLY A 644 -55.79 -14.99 22.66
N SER A 645 -56.42 -14.26 23.58
CA SER A 645 -55.81 -13.20 24.38
C SER A 645 -54.84 -13.76 25.44
N TYR A 646 -53.62 -13.21 25.53
CA TYR A 646 -52.56 -13.63 26.46
C TYR A 646 -52.73 -12.99 27.84
N VAL A 647 -52.81 -13.80 28.90
CA VAL A 647 -52.94 -13.36 30.30
C VAL A 647 -51.57 -13.34 31.00
N PRO A 648 -51.12 -12.21 31.58
CA PRO A 648 -49.81 -12.08 32.19
C PRO A 648 -49.58 -12.97 33.42
N PRO A 649 -48.33 -13.41 33.68
CA PRO A 649 -47.95 -14.40 34.70
C PRO A 649 -48.39 -14.11 36.16
N HIS A 650 -48.75 -12.87 36.49
CA HIS A 650 -49.13 -12.47 37.86
C HIS A 650 -50.59 -12.80 38.24
N LEU A 651 -51.41 -13.25 37.29
CA LEU A 651 -52.82 -13.61 37.52
C LEU A 651 -53.06 -15.12 37.66
N ARG A 652 -52.01 -15.93 37.75
CA ARG A 652 -52.14 -17.37 38.01
C ARG A 652 -52.12 -17.64 39.52
N LYS A 653 -53.30 -17.92 40.10
CA LYS A 653 -53.43 -18.47 41.45
C LYS A 653 -52.77 -19.85 41.51
N GLY A 654 -51.88 -20.05 42.49
CA GLY A 654 -51.61 -21.39 43.05
C GLY A 654 -50.32 -22.11 42.65
N ALA A 655 -49.18 -21.42 42.53
CA ALA A 655 -47.88 -22.09 42.66
C ALA A 655 -47.17 -21.55 43.92
N ALA A 656 -47.30 -22.31 45.02
CA ALA A 656 -46.39 -22.25 46.16
C ALA A 656 -44.94 -22.32 45.63
N GLY A 657 -44.00 -21.48 46.07
CA GLY A 657 -43.72 -21.19 47.47
C GLY A 657 -42.62 -22.11 47.99
N GLY A 658 -41.51 -22.25 47.24
CA GLY A 658 -40.26 -22.86 47.72
C GLY A 658 -39.20 -21.76 47.80
N GLY A 659 -39.04 -21.17 48.98
CA GLY A 659 -38.05 -20.15 49.23
C GLY A 659 -36.74 -20.75 49.74
N GLU A 660 -35.63 -20.37 49.11
CA GLU A 660 -34.35 -20.24 49.81
C GLU A 660 -33.91 -18.78 49.72
N ARG A 661 -33.66 -18.24 50.91
CA ARG A 661 -33.27 -16.86 51.16
C ARG A 661 -31.85 -16.62 50.63
N MET A 662 -31.68 -15.60 49.79
CA MET A 662 -30.43 -14.83 49.77
C MET A 662 -30.79 -13.34 49.75
N GLY A 663 -30.83 -12.77 50.96
CA GLY A 663 -30.77 -11.33 51.14
C GLY A 663 -29.38 -10.85 50.73
N GLY A 664 -29.24 -10.37 49.50
CA GLY A 664 -28.14 -9.51 49.12
C GLY A 664 -28.54 -8.08 49.47
N LYS A 665 -27.94 -7.52 50.53
CA LYS A 665 -27.88 -6.07 50.74
C LYS A 665 -27.60 -5.41 49.39
N PHE A 666 -28.47 -4.50 48.94
CA PHE A 666 -28.00 -3.44 48.04
C PHE A 666 -26.93 -2.69 48.82
N GLU A 667 -25.68 -3.09 48.63
CA GLU A 667 -24.54 -2.25 48.95
C GLU A 667 -24.75 -0.96 48.17
N LYS A 668 -25.18 0.08 48.89
CA LYS A 668 -25.01 1.45 48.45
C LYS A 668 -23.55 1.58 48.02
N ASP A 669 -23.31 1.93 46.76
CA ASP A 669 -21.97 2.14 46.22
C ASP A 669 -21.28 3.32 46.96
N ASP A 670 -20.65 3.01 48.09
CA ASP A 670 -19.74 3.90 48.84
C ASP A 670 -18.39 4.10 48.10
N LEU A 671 -18.28 3.66 46.85
CA LEU A 671 -17.04 3.66 46.05
C LEU A 671 -16.63 5.06 45.56
N ALA A 672 -17.51 6.06 45.61
CA ALA A 672 -17.27 7.43 45.16
C ALA A 672 -17.28 8.47 46.31
N THR A 673 -17.04 8.02 47.54
CA THR A 673 -16.96 8.90 48.73
C THR A 673 -15.52 9.13 49.16
N LEU A 674 -15.13 10.40 49.30
CA LEU A 674 -13.85 10.83 49.84
C LEU A 674 -14.00 11.19 51.32
N ARG A 675 -13.01 10.81 52.13
CA ARG A 675 -12.82 11.26 53.49
C ARG A 675 -11.74 12.33 53.50
N VAL A 676 -12.13 13.55 53.84
CA VAL A 676 -11.23 14.69 54.06
C VAL A 676 -10.92 14.77 55.54
N THR A 677 -9.64 14.82 55.90
CA THR A 677 -9.13 14.92 57.27
C THR A 677 -8.27 16.15 57.43
N ASN A 678 -8.04 16.57 58.69
CA ASN A 678 -7.34 17.80 59.04
C ASN A 678 -8.08 19.08 58.60
N VAL A 679 -9.42 19.04 58.67
CA VAL A 679 -10.29 20.18 58.38
C VAL A 679 -10.30 21.15 59.57
N SER A 680 -10.28 22.46 59.31
CA SER A 680 -10.32 23.48 60.37
C SER A 680 -11.61 23.42 61.20
N GLU A 681 -11.50 23.70 62.51
CA GLU A 681 -12.64 23.70 63.45
C GLU A 681 -13.74 24.72 63.09
N LEU A 682 -13.37 25.76 62.32
CA LEU A 682 -14.23 26.83 61.84
C LEU A 682 -14.75 26.59 60.41
N ALA A 683 -14.53 25.40 59.83
CA ALA A 683 -14.97 25.10 58.48
C ALA A 683 -16.48 24.87 58.40
N GLU A 684 -17.10 25.40 57.34
CA GLU A 684 -18.52 25.17 57.06
C GLU A 684 -18.75 24.19 55.91
N GLU A 685 -19.92 23.56 55.90
CA GLU A 685 -20.27 22.56 54.88
C GLU A 685 -20.37 23.18 53.48
N GLY A 686 -20.88 24.42 53.39
CA GLY A 686 -20.99 25.16 52.13
C GLY A 686 -19.63 25.46 51.51
N GLU A 687 -18.65 25.89 52.31
CA GLU A 687 -17.30 26.18 51.80
C GLU A 687 -16.60 24.93 51.26
N LEU A 688 -16.77 23.78 51.94
CA LEU A 688 -16.25 22.50 51.45
C LEU A 688 -16.98 22.02 50.20
N ARG A 689 -18.29 22.27 50.09
CA ARG A 689 -19.04 21.95 48.87
C ARG A 689 -18.50 22.75 47.68
N ASP A 690 -18.36 24.06 47.82
CA ASP A 690 -17.88 24.94 46.74
C ASP A 690 -16.43 24.64 46.34
N LEU A 691 -15.60 24.25 47.32
CA LEU A 691 -14.20 23.87 47.08
C LEU A 691 -14.09 22.59 46.23
N PHE A 692 -14.96 21.60 46.50
CA PHE A 692 -14.93 20.30 45.83
C PHE A 692 -15.84 20.21 44.59
N GLU A 693 -16.83 21.10 44.44
CA GLU A 693 -17.73 21.17 43.28
C GLU A 693 -17.00 21.58 41.99
N ARG A 694 -15.82 22.22 42.10
CA ARG A 694 -14.95 22.54 40.95
C ARG A 694 -14.43 21.31 40.21
N PHE A 695 -14.38 20.15 40.87
CA PHE A 695 -13.86 18.92 40.28
C PHE A 695 -14.95 18.00 39.73
N GLY A 696 -16.22 18.22 40.11
CA GLY A 696 -17.36 17.44 39.67
C GLY A 696 -18.58 17.66 40.55
N ARG A 697 -19.73 17.10 40.14
CA ARG A 697 -20.99 17.29 40.86
C ARG A 697 -20.99 16.54 42.20
N VAL A 698 -20.94 17.28 43.29
CA VAL A 698 -21.00 16.74 44.66
C VAL A 698 -22.44 16.38 45.01
N THR A 699 -22.69 15.12 45.37
CA THR A 699 -24.03 14.61 45.72
C THR A 699 -24.35 14.81 47.20
N ARG A 700 -23.35 14.68 48.07
CA ARG A 700 -23.51 14.86 49.52
C ARG A 700 -22.21 15.32 50.15
N VAL A 701 -22.29 16.30 51.05
CA VAL A 701 -21.23 16.65 51.99
C VAL A 701 -21.72 16.26 53.39
N PHE A 702 -20.84 15.76 54.23
CA PHE A 702 -21.12 15.48 55.64
C PHE A 702 -19.91 15.91 56.46
N LEU A 703 -20.03 17.03 57.17
CA LEU A 703 -19.02 17.51 58.10
C LEU A 703 -19.34 16.98 59.49
N ALA A 704 -18.44 16.19 60.08
CA ALA A 704 -18.65 15.70 61.43
C ALA A 704 -18.50 16.86 62.42
N ARG A 705 -19.56 17.17 63.18
CA ARG A 705 -19.57 18.21 64.23
C ARG A 705 -19.75 17.57 65.60
N ASP A 706 -19.24 18.25 66.63
CA ASP A 706 -19.48 17.82 68.00
C ASP A 706 -20.85 18.25 68.51
N ARG A 707 -21.51 17.35 69.27
CA ARG A 707 -22.93 17.50 69.59
C ARG A 707 -23.20 18.61 70.60
N GLU A 708 -22.26 18.86 71.51
CA GLU A 708 -22.40 19.88 72.57
C GLU A 708 -21.84 21.24 72.17
N THR A 709 -20.72 21.29 71.43
CA THR A 709 -20.04 22.55 71.07
C THR A 709 -20.31 23.04 69.64
N GLN A 710 -20.97 22.24 68.79
CA GLN A 710 -21.28 22.51 67.37
C GLN A 710 -20.07 22.82 66.47
N ARG A 711 -18.83 22.65 66.96
CA ARG A 711 -17.60 22.83 66.17
C ARG A 711 -17.25 21.58 65.36
N ALA A 712 -16.49 21.74 64.26
CA ALA A 712 -16.11 20.63 63.40
C ALA A 712 -15.06 19.71 64.06
N LYS A 713 -15.26 18.39 64.00
CA LYS A 713 -14.38 17.33 64.55
C LYS A 713 -13.13 17.06 63.70
N GLY A 714 -12.84 17.92 62.73
CA GLY A 714 -11.64 17.84 61.90
C GLY A 714 -11.66 16.85 60.73
N PHE A 715 -12.81 16.23 60.43
CA PHE A 715 -12.99 15.39 59.24
C PHE A 715 -14.38 15.55 58.59
N ALA A 716 -14.42 15.36 57.28
CA ALA A 716 -15.62 15.43 56.45
C ALA A 716 -15.67 14.26 55.45
N PHE A 717 -16.88 13.88 55.03
CA PHE A 717 -17.11 12.94 53.95
C PHE A 717 -17.80 13.63 52.79
N ILE A 718 -17.26 13.48 51.59
CA ILE A 718 -17.76 14.11 50.36
C ILE A 718 -18.01 13.02 49.34
N SER A 719 -19.28 12.82 48.97
CA SER A 719 -19.68 11.87 47.94
C SER A 719 -19.86 12.59 46.61
N PHE A 720 -19.20 12.08 45.58
CA PHE A 720 -19.38 12.55 44.20
C PHE A 720 -20.43 11.71 43.47
N ALA A 721 -21.00 12.26 42.41
CA ALA A 721 -21.86 11.49 41.51
C ALA A 721 -21.07 10.39 40.78
N ASP A 722 -19.83 10.70 40.39
CA ASP A 722 -18.95 9.83 39.62
C ASP A 722 -17.63 9.57 40.34
N ARG A 723 -17.15 8.32 40.31
CA ARG A 723 -15.89 7.90 40.94
C ARG A 723 -14.66 8.53 40.28
N SER A 724 -14.72 8.83 38.99
CA SER A 724 -13.63 9.52 38.26
C SER A 724 -13.41 10.93 38.78
N ASP A 725 -14.49 11.62 39.18
CA ASP A 725 -14.43 12.98 39.69
C ASP A 725 -13.87 12.99 41.11
N ALA A 726 -14.31 12.02 41.92
CA ALA A 726 -13.72 11.76 43.23
C ALA A 726 -12.21 11.48 43.15
N ALA A 727 -11.75 10.69 42.17
CA ALA A 727 -10.31 10.39 42.01
C ALA A 727 -9.50 11.64 41.65
N ARG A 728 -10.01 12.48 40.75
CA ARG A 728 -9.38 13.76 40.38
C ARG A 728 -9.35 14.75 41.54
N ALA A 729 -10.42 14.80 42.32
CA ALA A 729 -10.49 15.64 43.52
C ALA A 729 -9.51 15.14 44.59
N CYS A 730 -9.39 13.83 44.78
CA CYS A 730 -8.45 13.23 45.74
C CYS A 730 -7.00 13.60 45.42
N GLU A 731 -6.56 13.46 44.17
CA GLU A 731 -5.17 13.74 43.78
C GLU A 731 -4.79 15.23 43.88
N LYS A 732 -5.75 16.12 43.60
CA LYS A 732 -5.48 17.57 43.57
C LYS A 732 -5.68 18.28 44.91
N MET A 733 -6.56 17.75 45.77
CA MET A 733 -6.90 18.37 47.05
C MET A 733 -6.13 17.77 48.23
N ASP A 734 -5.46 16.63 48.04
CA ASP A 734 -4.54 16.10 49.03
C ASP A 734 -3.27 16.97 49.11
N GLY A 735 -2.97 17.52 50.29
CA GLY A 735 -1.89 18.49 50.47
C GLY A 735 -2.29 19.96 50.19
N PHE A 736 -3.57 20.24 49.94
CA PHE A 736 -4.04 21.62 49.71
C PHE A 736 -4.18 22.40 51.04
N GLY A 737 -3.61 23.60 51.10
CA GLY A 737 -3.75 24.51 52.23
C GLY A 737 -5.15 25.13 52.28
N TYR A 738 -5.94 24.76 53.29
CA TYR A 738 -7.25 25.35 53.56
C TYR A 738 -7.23 26.11 54.89
N ARG A 739 -7.36 27.44 54.78
CA ARG A 739 -7.14 28.38 55.89
C ARG A 739 -5.73 28.19 56.47
N HIS A 740 -5.61 27.88 57.76
CA HIS A 740 -4.32 27.70 58.44
C HIS A 740 -3.89 26.22 58.55
N LEU A 741 -4.60 25.28 57.91
CA LEU A 741 -4.30 23.85 57.95
C LEU A 741 -4.21 23.25 56.55
N ILE A 742 -3.44 22.18 56.40
CA ILE A 742 -3.29 21.45 55.14
C ILE A 742 -4.23 20.25 55.16
N LEU A 743 -5.14 20.17 54.18
CA LEU A 743 -6.11 19.09 54.07
C LEU A 743 -5.42 17.81 53.61
N ARG A 744 -5.89 16.67 54.15
CA ARG A 744 -5.53 15.34 53.67
C ARG A 744 -6.76 14.61 53.17
N VAL A 745 -6.75 14.18 51.92
CA VAL A 745 -7.92 13.62 51.23
C VAL A 745 -7.64 12.18 50.82
N GLU A 746 -8.45 11.24 51.31
CA GLU A 746 -8.34 9.82 50.98
C GLU A 746 -9.71 9.25 50.60
N PHE A 747 -9.76 8.15 49.85
CA PHE A 747 -11.02 7.44 49.66
C PHE A 747 -11.54 6.88 50.98
N ALA A 748 -12.84 7.03 51.23
CA ALA A 748 -13.46 6.52 52.44
C ALA A 748 -13.39 4.99 52.48
N LYS A 749 -12.64 4.44 53.44
CA LYS A 749 -12.64 2.99 53.69
C LYS A 749 -14.00 2.60 54.27
N ARG A 750 -14.63 1.55 53.72
CA ARG A 750 -15.86 0.99 54.27
C ARG A 750 -15.61 0.63 55.74
N THR A 751 -16.39 1.23 56.64
CA THR A 751 -16.48 0.75 58.02
C THR A 751 -17.18 -0.61 57.93
N THR A 752 -16.46 -1.69 58.20
CA THR A 752 -17.02 -3.06 58.27
C THR A 752 -18.15 -3.17 59.27
#